data_AF-A0A7W7MK55-F1
#
_entry.id   AF-A0A7W7MK55-F1
#
_cell.length_a   1.000
_cell.length_b   1.000
_cell.length_c   1.000
_cell.angle_alpha   90.00
_cell.angle_beta   90.00
_cell.angle_gamma   90.00
#
_symmetry.space_group_name_H-M   'P 1'
#
loop_
_entity.id
_entity.type
_entity.pdbx_description
1 polymer ?
#
loop_
_entity_poly.entity_id
_entity_poly.type
_entity_poly.pdbx_seq_one_letter_code
_entity_poly.pdbx_strand_id
1 'polypeptide(L)'
;MNWEDARTLTTVDEVEALIGRPPAPVLMKQISALDEGCRAVLARSPIAAFGYRDADGTSTTTFVGGRPGFARMLSPTRITFTVPPAACGPVSLFFLLPGVGEVLRVNGSVTADAADGVVIGVEEAFVHCAQAVLRSRLWQTPGPAEPVPEVSGDGPLSRPGVAAFLAAAPFLALSTWAGDRGSDTSPRGDQGPVARILDDRTLLIADRKGNRRADALHNLLYDDRFSLAALVPGRADVLHLRGRGAVTTDPALLHTLELRGSPPHAALLVDVEHAALTTGSAVVDARLWSPAAHVRPGEAPDLMMLAGEHLAANTAPRFVLTAVRAIPGLGRLLRRVMNRAYRSGLRKEGYADGALREVRVTEVRRETPSVVTVVLEDGHPFDFRPGQFFTLVAEVDGRPVRRAYSASSAPGATRLEVTVKRIDGGAFSTHVHRKLRAGDRLAVRGPSGTFHPRSPAEIVLVAAGSGVTPMMSMIRTRLAGPDGGRIALLYSSRDETEIIFGAELDRLAGDHPDRLSVTHVLTRRNGRIGADGIRHWVTGLEPGPDAHYYVCGPEALTDTVRSVLSGLGVPAGRVHSERFHRRPDTVTTEPQQLTVTENGRLAGTTVVAPGQTLLDAGLAAGLPMPYSCTAGGCGSCTVHLTVGDVTQTEPDGTVLACMSCPLSAVTLDIRR
;
A
#
# COMPACT_ATOMS: atom_id res chain seq x y z
N MET A 1 -13.06 9.19 26.81
CA MET A 1 -11.95 9.26 27.77
C MET A 1 -11.47 10.70 27.71
N ASN A 2 -11.51 11.43 28.83
CA ASN A 2 -11.18 12.86 28.81
C ASN A 2 -9.65 13.04 28.79
N TRP A 3 -9.20 14.14 28.16
CA TRP A 3 -7.80 14.57 28.11
C TRP A 3 -7.08 14.51 29.47
N GLU A 4 -7.79 14.85 30.55
CA GLU A 4 -7.27 14.90 31.92
C GLU A 4 -7.01 13.53 32.56
N ASP A 5 -7.66 12.46 32.06
CA ASP A 5 -7.55 11.11 32.63
C ASP A 5 -6.48 10.25 31.95
N ALA A 6 -5.96 10.70 30.80
CA ALA A 6 -5.01 9.92 30.01
C ALA A 6 -3.62 9.96 30.65
N ARG A 7 -2.95 8.80 30.70
CA ARG A 7 -1.55 8.74 31.16
C ARG A 7 -0.62 9.49 30.18
N THR A 8 -0.05 10.60 30.62
CA THR A 8 0.88 11.42 29.84
C THR A 8 2.30 11.42 30.42
N LEU A 9 3.30 11.64 29.56
CA LEU A 9 4.68 11.86 29.96
C LEU A 9 4.92 13.36 30.13
N THR A 10 5.66 13.74 31.15
CA THR A 10 5.86 15.15 31.53
C THR A 10 7.33 15.54 31.60
N THR A 11 8.25 14.58 31.55
CA THR A 11 9.69 14.82 31.66
C THR A 11 10.50 14.20 30.52
N VAL A 12 11.66 14.79 30.25
CA VAL A 12 12.59 14.28 29.22
C VAL A 12 13.08 12.87 29.57
N ASP A 13 13.36 12.61 30.85
CA ASP A 13 13.82 11.29 31.31
C ASP A 13 12.78 10.19 31.05
N GLU A 14 11.49 10.48 31.22
CA GLU A 14 10.41 9.54 30.88
C GLU A 14 10.36 9.24 29.38
N VAL A 15 10.50 10.27 28.54
CA VAL A 15 10.54 10.11 27.08
C VAL A 15 11.77 9.30 26.67
N GLU A 16 12.95 9.61 27.22
CA GLU A 16 14.18 8.87 26.92
C GLU A 16 14.14 7.42 27.43
N ALA A 17 13.52 7.16 28.58
CA ALA A 17 13.34 5.81 29.11
C ALA A 17 12.45 4.95 28.18
N LEU A 18 11.45 5.57 27.55
CA LEU A 18 10.53 4.89 26.64
C LEU A 18 11.09 4.72 25.22
N ILE A 19 11.54 5.82 24.61
CA ILE A 19 11.98 5.88 23.21
C ILE A 19 13.41 5.35 23.06
N GLY A 20 14.22 5.51 24.10
CA GLY A 20 15.66 5.32 24.08
C GLY A 20 16.39 6.50 23.45
N ARG A 21 17.72 6.54 23.61
CA ARG A 21 18.56 7.56 22.97
C ARG A 21 18.88 7.20 21.52
N PRO A 22 18.99 8.19 20.62
CA PRO A 22 19.42 7.97 19.25
C PRO A 22 20.85 7.41 19.23
N PRO A 23 21.13 6.36 18.44
CA PRO A 23 22.48 5.83 18.29
C PRO A 23 23.45 6.92 17.80
N ALA A 24 24.69 6.93 18.28
CA ALA A 24 25.69 7.94 17.90
C ALA A 24 25.81 8.20 16.38
N PRO A 25 25.79 7.17 15.48
CA PRO A 25 25.82 7.41 14.04
C PRO A 25 24.62 8.18 13.47
N VAL A 26 23.47 8.19 14.17
CA VAL A 26 22.28 8.95 13.77
C VAL A 26 22.45 10.44 14.06
N LEU A 27 23.16 10.79 15.12
CA LEU A 27 23.51 12.17 15.46
C LEU A 27 24.72 12.65 14.65
N MET A 28 25.70 11.79 14.44
CA MET A 28 26.95 12.13 13.74
C MET A 28 26.79 12.39 12.23
N LYS A 29 25.62 12.16 11.63
CA LYS A 29 25.35 12.60 10.24
C LYS A 29 24.80 14.02 10.14
N GLN A 30 24.66 14.72 11.27
CA GLN A 30 24.22 16.11 11.32
C GLN A 30 25.36 17.04 10.91
N ILE A 31 25.04 18.03 10.08
CA ILE A 31 25.97 19.07 9.64
C ILE A 31 25.37 20.44 9.95
N SER A 32 26.21 21.42 10.24
CA SER A 32 25.80 22.83 10.42
C SER A 32 26.03 23.69 9.17
N ALA A 33 26.60 23.11 8.11
CA ALA A 33 26.84 23.76 6.83
C ALA A 33 26.52 22.79 5.69
N LEU A 34 25.64 23.22 4.78
CA LEU A 34 25.20 22.46 3.62
C LEU A 34 26.35 22.28 2.61
N ASP A 35 26.54 21.05 2.17
CA ASP A 35 27.53 20.69 1.15
C ASP A 35 26.93 20.63 -0.27
N GLU A 36 27.73 20.20 -1.24
CA GLU A 36 27.29 20.06 -2.62
C GLU A 36 26.21 18.99 -2.81
N GLY A 37 26.20 17.95 -1.96
CA GLY A 37 25.15 16.94 -1.96
C GLY A 37 23.81 17.54 -1.52
N CYS A 38 23.82 18.34 -0.45
CA CYS A 38 22.65 19.11 -0.02
C CYS A 38 22.19 20.10 -1.11
N ARG A 39 23.13 20.80 -1.78
CA ARG A 39 22.80 21.68 -2.92
C ARG A 39 22.07 20.92 -4.03
N ALA A 40 22.57 19.73 -4.39
CA ALA A 40 21.98 18.91 -5.43
C ALA A 40 20.57 18.41 -5.08
N VAL A 41 20.29 18.14 -3.80
CA VAL A 41 18.95 17.83 -3.28
C VAL A 41 18.03 19.04 -3.40
N LEU A 42 18.43 20.19 -2.85
CA LEU A 42 17.64 21.44 -2.91
C LEU A 42 17.27 21.82 -4.34
N ALA A 43 18.22 21.70 -5.27
CA ALA A 43 18.02 22.00 -6.69
C ALA A 43 16.96 21.11 -7.38
N ARG A 44 16.61 19.96 -6.79
CA ARG A 44 15.68 18.98 -7.37
C ARG A 44 14.39 18.85 -6.58
N SER A 45 14.39 19.22 -5.31
CA SER A 45 13.20 19.23 -4.48
C SER A 45 12.23 20.27 -5.00
N PRO A 46 11.02 19.87 -5.43
CA PRO A 46 10.00 20.82 -5.87
C PRO A 46 9.19 21.37 -4.71
N ILE A 47 9.25 20.74 -3.53
CA ILE A 47 8.41 21.08 -2.38
C ILE A 47 9.15 20.77 -1.07
N ALA A 48 8.84 21.54 -0.03
CA ALA A 48 9.24 21.25 1.34
C ALA A 48 8.07 21.49 2.30
N ALA A 49 8.02 20.71 3.39
CA ALA A 49 7.26 21.13 4.56
C ALA A 49 8.05 22.24 5.27
N PHE A 50 7.34 23.26 5.74
CA PHE A 50 7.90 24.43 6.42
C PHE A 50 7.09 24.72 7.69
N GLY A 51 7.74 24.57 8.84
CA GLY A 51 7.23 24.97 10.14
C GLY A 51 7.83 26.29 10.58
N TYR A 52 6.99 27.25 10.93
CA TYR A 52 7.39 28.56 11.43
C TYR A 52 6.37 29.13 12.42
N ARG A 53 6.76 30.19 13.13
CA ARG A 53 5.84 31.06 13.86
C ARG A 53 5.76 32.41 13.17
N ASP A 54 4.56 32.98 13.12
CA ASP A 54 4.41 34.37 12.65
C ASP A 54 4.75 35.37 13.77
N ALA A 55 4.70 36.66 13.44
CA ALA A 55 4.96 37.73 14.40
C ALA A 55 4.00 37.76 15.61
N ASP A 56 2.80 37.17 15.50
CA ASP A 56 1.86 37.06 16.62
C ASP A 56 2.09 35.81 17.49
N GLY A 57 3.03 34.95 17.08
CA GLY A 57 3.40 33.72 17.77
C GLY A 57 2.54 32.52 17.36
N THR A 58 1.68 32.65 16.37
CA THR A 58 0.88 31.55 15.83
C THR A 58 1.79 30.56 15.12
N SER A 59 1.72 29.30 15.59
CA SER A 59 2.45 28.18 15.00
C SER A 59 1.78 27.73 13.71
N THR A 60 2.55 27.70 12.62
CA THR A 60 2.09 27.34 11.28
C THR A 60 2.99 26.28 10.66
N THR A 61 2.38 25.22 10.14
CA THR A 61 3.03 24.25 9.26
C THR A 61 2.32 24.26 7.92
N THR A 62 3.10 24.32 6.85
CA THR A 62 2.58 24.30 5.48
C THR A 62 3.56 23.62 4.53
N PHE A 63 3.16 23.48 3.26
CA PHE A 63 4.05 23.06 2.18
C PHE A 63 4.36 24.25 1.28
N VAL A 64 5.65 24.49 1.03
CA VAL A 64 6.17 25.59 0.21
C VAL A 64 6.91 25.05 -1.00
N GLY A 65 7.01 25.87 -2.05
CA GLY A 65 7.71 25.55 -3.29
C GLY A 65 6.78 25.59 -4.50
N GLY A 66 6.88 24.59 -5.36
CA GLY A 66 6.11 24.46 -6.58
C GLY A 66 6.95 24.15 -7.82
N ARG A 67 8.27 24.35 -7.77
CA ARG A 67 9.18 23.96 -8.87
C ARG A 67 10.48 23.40 -8.31
N PRO A 68 11.09 22.40 -8.97
CA PRO A 68 12.42 21.93 -8.60
C PRO A 68 13.39 23.10 -8.44
N GLY A 69 14.10 23.16 -7.32
CA GLY A 69 15.06 24.23 -7.05
C GLY A 69 14.45 25.54 -6.53
N PHE A 70 13.20 25.50 -6.01
CA PHE A 70 12.58 26.68 -5.41
C PHE A 70 13.39 27.23 -4.21
N ALA A 71 14.09 26.36 -3.48
CA ALA A 71 15.01 26.74 -2.42
C ALA A 71 16.43 26.87 -2.94
N ARG A 72 17.00 28.08 -2.83
CA ARG A 72 18.34 28.42 -3.29
C ARG A 72 19.31 28.50 -2.12
N MET A 73 20.46 27.86 -2.27
CA MET A 73 21.58 28.00 -1.33
C MET A 73 22.39 29.26 -1.66
N LEU A 74 22.34 30.25 -0.77
CA LEU A 74 23.11 31.51 -0.86
C LEU A 74 24.55 31.31 -0.40
N SER A 75 24.73 30.56 0.69
CA SER A 75 26.02 30.09 1.21
C SER A 75 25.81 28.72 1.86
N PRO A 76 26.87 27.99 2.26
CA PRO A 76 26.71 26.74 3.01
C PRO A 76 25.84 26.87 4.27
N THR A 77 25.74 28.06 4.85
CA THR A 77 24.96 28.32 6.07
C THR A 77 23.70 29.14 5.83
N ARG A 78 23.32 29.42 4.57
CA ARG A 78 22.14 30.24 4.26
C ARG A 78 21.37 29.72 3.06
N ILE A 79 20.07 29.55 3.23
CA ILE A 79 19.12 29.24 2.15
C ILE A 79 18.04 30.31 2.03
N THR A 80 17.43 30.42 0.85
CA THR A 80 16.32 31.33 0.61
C THR A 80 15.28 30.72 -0.31
N PHE A 81 14.01 31.08 -0.09
CA PHE A 81 12.88 30.75 -0.95
C PHE A 81 11.74 31.74 -0.71
N THR A 82 10.81 31.80 -1.67
CA THR A 82 9.59 32.59 -1.56
C THR A 82 8.57 31.87 -0.69
N VAL A 83 8.04 32.59 0.29
CA VAL A 83 6.94 32.18 1.17
C VAL A 83 6.14 33.44 1.52
N PRO A 84 4.81 33.38 1.71
CA PRO A 84 4.06 34.53 2.19
C PRO A 84 4.64 35.09 3.50
N PRO A 85 4.55 36.41 3.73
CA PRO A 85 5.37 37.10 4.72
C PRO A 85 4.83 36.91 6.15
N ALA A 86 5.75 36.72 7.12
CA ALA A 86 5.62 36.91 8.58
C ALA A 86 6.45 35.90 9.41
N ALA A 87 7.13 34.93 8.79
CA ALA A 87 7.92 33.94 9.53
C ALA A 87 9.03 34.60 10.36
N CYS A 88 9.08 34.31 11.65
CA CYS A 88 10.09 34.84 12.57
C CYS A 88 10.68 33.73 13.46
N GLY A 89 11.89 33.98 13.96
CA GLY A 89 12.54 33.09 14.93
C GLY A 89 12.93 31.71 14.36
N PRO A 90 12.90 30.66 15.20
CA PRO A 90 13.25 29.31 14.80
C PRO A 90 12.27 28.71 13.78
N VAL A 91 12.84 28.09 12.75
CA VAL A 91 12.12 27.47 11.63
C VAL A 91 12.72 26.12 11.26
N SER A 92 11.87 25.25 10.73
CA SER A 92 12.26 23.87 10.40
C SER A 92 11.64 23.41 9.10
N LEU A 93 12.41 22.61 8.36
CA LEU A 93 12.04 22.11 7.04
C LEU A 93 12.36 20.63 6.88
N PHE A 94 11.56 19.98 6.03
CA PHE A 94 12.03 18.82 5.30
C PHE A 94 11.66 18.91 3.83
N PHE A 95 12.62 18.55 2.98
CA PHE A 95 12.49 18.58 1.53
C PHE A 95 12.05 17.22 1.02
N LEU A 96 10.99 17.21 0.21
CA LEU A 96 10.51 16.01 -0.46
C LEU A 96 11.09 15.95 -1.88
N LEU A 97 11.49 14.74 -2.28
CA LEU A 97 11.80 14.40 -3.66
C LEU A 97 10.75 13.37 -4.10
N PRO A 98 9.85 13.70 -5.05
CA PRO A 98 8.80 12.78 -5.45
C PRO A 98 9.39 11.45 -5.96
N GLY A 99 8.87 10.33 -5.43
CA GLY A 99 9.39 8.99 -5.69
C GLY A 99 10.55 8.53 -4.78
N VAL A 100 11.11 9.41 -3.95
CA VAL A 100 12.21 9.08 -3.02
C VAL A 100 11.68 8.90 -1.59
N GLY A 101 12.15 7.86 -0.90
CA GLY A 101 11.69 7.54 0.45
C GLY A 101 12.28 8.44 1.54
N GLU A 102 13.57 8.75 1.42
CA GLU A 102 14.29 9.59 2.37
C GLU A 102 14.02 11.09 2.14
N VAL A 103 14.21 11.91 3.18
CA VAL A 103 14.04 13.37 3.09
C VAL A 103 15.27 14.08 3.64
N LEU A 104 15.58 15.27 3.11
CA LEU A 104 16.60 16.15 3.70
C LEU A 104 15.90 17.09 4.69
N ARG A 105 16.32 17.08 5.96
CA ARG A 105 15.83 18.00 6.98
C ARG A 105 16.80 19.14 7.16
N VAL A 106 16.28 20.35 7.37
CA VAL A 106 17.04 21.57 7.61
C VAL A 106 16.31 22.37 8.68
N ASN A 107 16.93 22.57 9.84
CA ASN A 107 16.43 23.46 10.88
C ASN A 107 17.38 24.66 11.02
N GLY A 108 16.84 25.78 11.45
CA GLY A 108 17.56 27.03 11.56
C GLY A 108 16.69 28.16 12.04
N SER A 109 17.11 29.39 11.74
CA SER A 109 16.39 30.60 12.15
C SER A 109 16.27 31.59 11.01
N VAL A 110 15.20 32.38 11.01
CA VAL A 110 15.05 33.51 10.08
C VAL A 110 16.11 34.56 10.40
N THR A 111 16.91 34.94 9.39
CA THR A 111 18.04 35.88 9.55
C THR A 111 17.85 37.21 8.83
N ALA A 112 16.96 37.26 7.84
CA ALA A 112 16.56 38.47 7.14
C ALA A 112 15.26 38.22 6.36
N ASP A 113 14.46 39.27 6.21
CA ASP A 113 13.38 39.31 5.23
C ASP A 113 13.98 39.63 3.86
N ALA A 114 13.64 38.82 2.86
CA ALA A 114 13.84 39.19 1.46
C ALA A 114 12.56 39.87 0.96
N ALA A 115 12.67 40.76 -0.04
CA ALA A 115 11.52 41.51 -0.57
C ALA A 115 10.30 40.63 -0.92
N ASP A 116 10.53 39.39 -1.37
CA ASP A 116 9.50 38.40 -1.72
C ASP A 116 9.79 37.01 -1.09
N GLY A 117 10.43 36.92 0.08
CA GLY A 117 10.76 35.63 0.69
C GLY A 117 11.50 35.67 2.02
N VAL A 118 12.03 34.52 2.43
CA VAL A 118 12.74 34.35 3.71
C VAL A 118 14.19 33.95 3.47
N VAL A 119 15.10 34.44 4.32
CA VAL A 119 16.48 33.95 4.40
C VAL A 119 16.68 33.20 5.71
N ILE A 120 16.96 31.91 5.61
CA ILE A 120 17.15 31.02 6.76
C ILE A 120 18.65 30.80 6.97
N GLY A 121 19.12 31.12 8.18
CA GLY A 121 20.42 30.69 8.67
C GLY A 121 20.32 29.22 9.09
N VAL A 122 21.09 28.36 8.42
CA VAL A 122 21.11 26.92 8.69
C VAL A 122 21.89 26.66 9.97
N GLU A 123 21.25 25.99 10.92
CA GLU A 123 21.87 25.56 12.17
C GLU A 123 22.15 24.06 12.14
N GLU A 124 21.21 23.29 11.57
CA GLU A 124 21.39 21.87 11.36
C GLU A 124 20.74 21.38 10.06
N ALA A 125 21.40 20.41 9.43
CA ALA A 125 20.86 19.65 8.32
C ALA A 125 21.26 18.18 8.44
N PHE A 126 20.36 17.29 8.03
CA PHE A 126 20.63 15.85 8.01
C PHE A 126 19.61 15.11 7.16
N VAL A 127 20.03 13.97 6.62
CA VAL A 127 19.11 13.07 5.91
C VAL A 127 18.28 12.27 6.93
N HIS A 128 16.96 12.36 6.84
CA HIS A 128 16.04 11.59 7.65
C HIS A 128 15.64 10.28 6.96
N CYS A 129 15.42 9.24 7.76
CA CYS A 129 15.11 7.90 7.27
C CYS A 129 13.79 7.84 6.51
N ALA A 130 13.65 6.81 5.67
CA ALA A 130 12.50 6.64 4.78
C ALA A 130 11.23 6.09 5.45
N GLN A 131 11.25 5.77 6.74
CA GLN A 131 10.16 5.01 7.37
C GLN A 131 8.80 5.70 7.27
N ALA A 132 8.70 7.01 7.51
CA ALA A 132 7.43 7.74 7.42
C ALA A 132 6.83 7.67 6.00
N VAL A 133 7.65 7.90 4.97
CA VAL A 133 7.23 7.86 3.56
C VAL A 133 6.89 6.44 3.10
N LEU A 134 7.64 5.43 3.59
CA LEU A 134 7.38 4.02 3.27
C LEU A 134 6.11 3.50 3.94
N ARG A 135 5.86 3.86 5.21
CA ARG A 135 4.62 3.52 5.92
C ARG A 135 3.40 4.10 5.22
N SER A 136 3.47 5.39 4.88
CA SER A 136 2.38 6.12 4.24
C SER A 136 2.11 5.75 2.80
N ARG A 137 3.04 5.05 2.15
CA ARG A 137 3.00 4.80 0.71
C ARG A 137 2.78 6.10 -0.07
N LEU A 138 3.39 7.20 0.38
CA LEU A 138 3.14 8.57 -0.12
C LEU A 138 3.15 8.70 -1.65
N TRP A 139 4.04 7.95 -2.31
CA TRP A 139 4.25 7.97 -3.76
C TRP A 139 3.51 6.89 -4.53
N GLN A 140 2.64 6.13 -3.88
CA GLN A 140 1.84 5.08 -4.49
C GLN A 140 0.41 5.58 -4.69
N THR A 141 -0.33 4.92 -5.57
CA THR A 141 -1.77 5.17 -5.69
C THR A 141 -2.44 4.93 -4.34
N PRO A 142 -3.24 5.89 -3.84
CA PRO A 142 -3.92 5.73 -2.56
C PRO A 142 -4.80 4.48 -2.56
N GLY A 143 -4.82 3.78 -1.42
CA GLY A 143 -5.74 2.66 -1.20
C GLY A 143 -7.19 3.15 -1.04
N PRO A 144 -8.17 2.23 -0.96
CA PRO A 144 -9.54 2.60 -0.61
C PRO A 144 -9.55 3.34 0.74
N ALA A 145 -10.24 4.49 0.79
CA ALA A 145 -10.35 5.30 1.99
C ALA A 145 -11.06 4.51 3.10
N GLU A 146 -10.63 4.70 4.35
CA GLU A 146 -11.35 4.18 5.50
C GLU A 146 -12.71 4.88 5.64
N PRO A 147 -13.71 4.24 6.28
CA PRO A 147 -14.98 4.89 6.59
C PRO A 147 -14.74 6.21 7.31
N VAL A 148 -15.36 7.28 6.83
CA VAL A 148 -15.28 8.59 7.48
C VAL A 148 -15.98 8.49 8.82
N PRO A 149 -15.31 8.80 9.95
CA PRO A 149 -15.96 8.80 11.25
C PRO A 149 -17.04 9.89 11.29
N GLU A 150 -18.20 9.58 11.87
CA GLU A 150 -19.19 10.60 12.21
C GLU A 150 -18.64 11.43 13.37
N VAL A 151 -18.45 12.73 13.14
CA VAL A 151 -17.99 13.69 14.16
C VAL A 151 -19.17 14.57 14.51
N SER A 152 -19.71 14.38 15.71
CA SER A 152 -20.80 15.19 16.26
C SER A 152 -20.23 16.29 17.15
N GLY A 153 -20.72 17.53 17.01
CA GLY A 153 -20.29 18.68 17.81
C GLY A 153 -19.96 19.91 16.97
N ASP A 154 -19.48 20.97 17.61
CA ASP A 154 -19.15 22.27 17.00
C ASP A 154 -17.64 22.60 17.00
N GLY A 155 -16.81 21.63 17.40
CA GLY A 155 -15.36 21.74 17.42
C GLY A 155 -14.70 21.81 16.03
N PRO A 156 -13.38 22.12 15.96
CA PRO A 156 -12.69 22.32 14.68
C PRO A 156 -12.69 21.10 13.77
N LEU A 157 -12.82 19.88 14.32
CA LEU A 157 -12.80 18.64 13.53
C LEU A 157 -14.15 18.32 12.89
N SER A 158 -15.25 18.91 13.35
CA SER A 158 -16.57 18.77 12.72
C SER A 158 -16.76 19.70 11.51
N ARG A 159 -15.79 20.59 11.23
CA ARG A 159 -15.81 21.47 10.06
C ARG A 159 -15.90 20.68 8.75
N PRO A 160 -16.60 21.22 7.73
CA PRO A 160 -16.80 20.52 6.46
C PRO A 160 -15.49 20.00 5.85
N GLY A 161 -15.46 18.70 5.55
CA GLY A 161 -14.34 18.03 4.88
C GLY A 161 -13.15 17.65 5.77
N VAL A 162 -13.01 18.20 6.98
CA VAL A 162 -11.84 17.95 7.84
C VAL A 162 -11.73 16.47 8.23
N ALA A 163 -12.81 15.89 8.78
CA ALA A 163 -12.83 14.49 9.18
C ALA A 163 -12.58 13.53 7.99
N ALA A 164 -13.19 13.82 6.84
CA ALA A 164 -13.02 13.04 5.61
C ALA A 164 -11.60 13.16 5.04
N PHE A 165 -10.92 14.30 5.24
CA PHE A 165 -9.54 14.48 4.84
C PHE A 165 -8.59 13.72 5.77
N LEU A 166 -8.79 13.82 7.09
CA LEU A 166 -8.00 13.07 8.07
C LEU A 166 -8.11 11.55 7.88
N ALA A 167 -9.33 11.04 7.67
CA ALA A 167 -9.58 9.62 7.38
C ALA A 167 -8.84 9.12 6.13
N ALA A 168 -8.52 10.02 5.20
CA ALA A 168 -7.84 9.71 3.95
C ALA A 168 -6.34 10.06 3.96
N ALA A 169 -5.83 10.76 4.98
CA ALA A 169 -4.48 11.30 4.99
C ALA A 169 -3.48 10.29 5.58
N PRO A 170 -2.60 9.67 4.78
CA PRO A 170 -1.60 8.74 5.29
C PRO A 170 -0.31 9.43 5.75
N PHE A 171 -0.17 10.74 5.52
CA PHE A 171 1.08 11.46 5.75
C PHE A 171 0.83 12.89 6.24
N LEU A 172 1.66 13.35 7.18
CA LEU A 172 1.67 14.74 7.62
C LEU A 172 3.07 15.23 7.98
N ALA A 173 3.24 16.54 7.96
CA ALA A 173 4.36 17.25 8.58
C ALA A 173 3.90 17.79 9.93
N LEU A 174 4.62 17.47 11.01
CA LEU A 174 4.35 17.95 12.37
C LEU A 174 5.48 18.87 12.83
N SER A 175 5.19 20.14 13.07
CA SER A 175 6.15 21.11 13.59
C SER A 175 5.93 21.42 15.07
N THR A 176 7.03 21.49 15.81
CA THR A 176 7.10 21.74 17.25
C THR A 176 8.28 22.66 17.57
N TRP A 177 8.26 23.33 18.71
CA TRP A 177 9.27 24.32 19.10
C TRP A 177 9.75 24.09 20.53
N ALA A 178 11.01 24.41 20.83
CA ALA A 178 11.55 24.46 22.19
C ALA A 178 11.81 25.92 22.59
N GLY A 179 10.79 26.77 22.48
CA GLY A 179 10.92 28.21 22.69
C GLY A 179 11.80 28.87 21.62
N ASP A 180 12.80 29.64 22.05
CA ASP A 180 13.80 30.29 21.20
C ASP A 180 14.98 29.36 20.82
N ARG A 181 15.05 28.16 21.41
CA ARG A 181 16.19 27.24 21.26
C ARG A 181 16.19 26.44 19.97
N GLY A 182 15.09 26.45 19.23
CA GLY A 182 14.98 25.70 17.97
C GLY A 182 13.55 25.23 17.68
N SER A 183 13.40 24.64 16.49
CA SER A 183 12.17 23.99 16.05
C SER A 183 12.46 22.69 15.30
N ASP A 184 11.46 21.82 15.23
CA ASP A 184 11.55 20.55 14.53
C ASP A 184 10.27 20.29 13.72
N THR A 185 10.41 20.11 12.40
CA THR A 185 9.34 19.64 11.51
C THR A 185 9.58 18.18 11.13
N SER A 186 8.84 17.29 11.79
CA SER A 186 8.96 15.84 11.66
C SER A 186 7.95 15.26 10.66
N PRO A 187 8.38 14.42 9.69
CA PRO A 187 7.44 13.69 8.84
C PRO A 187 6.82 12.52 9.62
N ARG A 188 5.49 12.43 9.60
CA ARG A 188 4.72 11.30 10.16
C ARG A 188 3.97 10.60 9.04
N GLY A 189 3.89 9.27 9.10
CA GLY A 189 3.18 8.51 8.08
C GLY A 189 2.76 7.13 8.53
N ASP A 190 1.60 6.69 8.06
CA ASP A 190 0.97 5.41 8.41
C ASP A 190 0.19 4.80 7.22
N GLN A 191 -0.09 3.49 7.24
CA GLN A 191 -0.79 2.80 6.13
C GLN A 191 -2.27 3.18 6.01
N GLY A 192 -2.89 3.59 7.12
CA GLY A 192 -4.24 4.17 7.20
C GLY A 192 -4.17 5.66 7.54
N PRO A 193 -5.19 6.23 8.21
CA PRO A 193 -5.14 7.61 8.66
C PRO A 193 -3.98 7.82 9.64
N VAL A 194 -3.11 8.80 9.35
CA VAL A 194 -1.96 9.13 10.20
C VAL A 194 -2.36 9.74 11.54
N ALA A 195 -3.57 10.29 11.62
CA ALA A 195 -4.17 10.86 12.82
C ALA A 195 -5.59 10.32 12.98
N ARG A 196 -5.89 9.78 14.16
CA ARG A 196 -7.19 9.21 14.50
C ARG A 196 -8.03 10.23 15.26
N ILE A 197 -9.29 10.40 14.85
CA ILE A 197 -10.25 11.27 15.53
C ILE A 197 -10.83 10.54 16.74
N LEU A 198 -10.81 11.18 17.90
CA LEU A 198 -11.45 10.68 19.12
C LEU A 198 -12.80 11.36 19.37
N ASP A 199 -12.88 12.66 19.12
CA ASP A 199 -14.09 13.49 19.21
C ASP A 199 -13.95 14.73 18.29
N ASP A 200 -14.80 15.75 18.44
CA ASP A 200 -14.81 16.95 17.58
C ASP A 200 -13.65 17.95 17.84
N ARG A 201 -12.80 17.67 18.82
CA ARG A 201 -11.61 18.46 19.16
C ARG A 201 -10.33 17.64 19.32
N THR A 202 -10.44 16.35 19.60
CA THR A 202 -9.30 15.53 20.04
C THR A 202 -8.83 14.59 18.93
N LEU A 203 -7.51 14.60 18.68
CA LEU A 203 -6.82 13.68 17.78
C LEU A 203 -5.80 12.83 18.53
N LEU A 204 -5.51 11.65 17.97
CA LEU A 204 -4.43 10.78 18.39
C LEU A 204 -3.48 10.50 17.21
N ILE A 205 -2.20 10.77 17.37
CA ILE A 205 -1.17 10.56 16.33
C ILE A 205 -0.15 9.55 16.84
N ALA A 206 0.03 8.44 16.12
CA ALA A 206 0.94 7.38 16.55
C ALA A 206 2.41 7.82 16.52
N ASP A 207 3.16 7.57 17.60
CA ASP A 207 4.61 7.61 17.57
C ASP A 207 5.15 6.19 17.36
N ARG A 208 5.42 5.87 16.09
CA ARG A 208 5.92 4.54 15.67
C ARG A 208 7.43 4.45 15.91
N LYS A 209 7.93 3.24 16.19
CA LYS A 209 9.37 2.97 16.39
C LYS A 209 10.20 3.51 15.23
N GLY A 210 11.37 4.07 15.52
CA GLY A 210 12.17 4.75 14.51
C GLY A 210 13.66 4.76 14.83
N ASN A 211 14.34 5.81 14.39
CA ASN A 211 15.75 6.07 14.72
C ASN A 211 15.97 6.57 16.16
N ARG A 212 14.92 6.56 16.99
CA ARG A 212 14.91 7.06 18.38
C ARG A 212 15.26 8.55 18.50
N ARG A 213 15.11 9.33 17.42
CA ARG A 213 15.19 10.80 17.49
C ARG A 213 13.83 11.31 17.98
N ALA A 214 13.81 11.92 19.15
CA ALA A 214 12.60 12.29 19.88
C ALA A 214 12.37 13.82 19.93
N ASP A 215 12.91 14.58 18.96
CA ASP A 215 12.94 16.06 19.02
C ASP A 215 11.55 16.66 19.21
N ALA A 216 10.56 16.19 18.46
CA ALA A 216 9.19 16.67 18.59
C ALA A 216 8.58 16.36 19.97
N LEU A 217 8.91 15.20 20.56
CA LEU A 217 8.44 14.83 21.90
C LEU A 217 9.11 15.72 22.96
N HIS A 218 10.42 15.94 22.85
CA HIS A 218 11.15 16.83 23.75
C HIS A 218 10.61 18.26 23.66
N ASN A 219 10.40 18.79 22.44
CA ASN A 219 9.86 20.13 22.23
C ASN A 219 8.50 20.31 22.91
N LEU A 220 7.60 19.33 22.80
CA LEU A 220 6.27 19.37 23.42
C LEU A 220 6.29 19.38 24.95
N LEU A 221 7.37 18.92 25.58
CA LEU A 221 7.54 19.04 27.04
C LEU A 221 7.93 20.46 27.47
N TYR A 222 8.49 21.27 26.57
CA TYR A 222 8.86 22.66 26.82
C TYR A 222 7.76 23.64 26.38
N ASP A 223 7.15 23.40 25.22
CA ASP A 223 6.06 24.19 24.65
C ASP A 223 5.07 23.22 24.01
N ASP A 224 3.90 23.08 24.63
CA ASP A 224 2.86 22.13 24.22
C ASP A 224 2.17 22.50 22.91
N ARG A 225 2.44 23.71 22.38
CA ARG A 225 1.87 24.17 21.11
C ARG A 225 2.57 23.53 19.93
N PHE A 226 1.78 23.06 18.97
CA PHE A 226 2.27 22.51 17.72
C PHE A 226 1.44 22.98 16.53
N SER A 227 1.95 22.72 15.33
CA SER A 227 1.15 22.80 14.11
C SER A 227 1.48 21.63 13.19
N LEU A 228 0.53 21.24 12.34
CA LEU A 228 0.74 20.21 11.33
C LEU A 228 0.08 20.56 10.00
N ALA A 229 0.61 19.97 8.93
CA ALA A 229 0.03 19.99 7.59
C ALA A 229 -0.08 18.55 7.06
N ALA A 230 -1.28 18.10 6.72
CA ALA A 230 -1.53 16.75 6.23
C ALA A 230 -1.74 16.71 4.71
N LEU A 231 -1.28 15.62 4.09
CA LEU A 231 -1.40 15.36 2.66
C LEU A 231 -2.21 14.09 2.40
N VAL A 232 -3.02 14.13 1.34
CA VAL A 232 -3.69 12.96 0.77
C VAL A 232 -3.17 12.78 -0.65
N PRO A 233 -2.51 11.66 -0.99
CA PRO A 233 -2.09 11.38 -2.35
C PRO A 233 -3.23 11.57 -3.35
N GLY A 234 -2.99 12.36 -4.39
CA GLY A 234 -4.00 12.66 -5.42
C GLY A 234 -4.90 13.87 -5.13
N ARG A 235 -4.85 14.49 -3.94
CA ARG A 235 -5.58 15.72 -3.64
C ARG A 235 -4.68 16.96 -3.70
N ALA A 236 -5.19 18.06 -4.25
CA ALA A 236 -4.49 19.34 -4.26
C ALA A 236 -4.53 20.03 -2.88
N ASP A 237 -5.54 19.71 -2.07
CA ASP A 237 -5.75 20.34 -0.78
C ASP A 237 -4.74 19.87 0.27
N VAL A 238 -4.46 20.78 1.19
CA VAL A 238 -3.67 20.57 2.39
C VAL A 238 -4.55 20.90 3.59
N LEU A 239 -4.59 19.99 4.56
CA LEU A 239 -5.22 20.24 5.84
C LEU A 239 -4.21 20.83 6.80
N HIS A 240 -4.47 22.03 7.29
CA HIS A 240 -3.71 22.71 8.33
C HIS A 240 -4.40 22.55 9.66
N LEU A 241 -3.64 22.16 10.68
CA LEU A 241 -4.10 22.01 12.05
C LEU A 241 -3.10 22.68 13.00
N ARG A 242 -3.61 23.26 14.09
CA ARG A 242 -2.79 23.69 15.23
C ARG A 242 -3.57 23.50 16.53
N GLY A 243 -2.82 23.38 17.61
CA GLY A 243 -3.38 23.22 18.94
C GLY A 243 -2.29 22.82 19.94
N ARG A 244 -2.69 22.03 20.94
CA ARG A 244 -1.83 21.58 22.04
C ARG A 244 -1.68 20.08 22.04
N GLY A 245 -0.46 19.61 22.33
CA GLY A 245 -0.11 18.19 22.27
C GLY A 245 0.54 17.71 23.56
N ALA A 246 0.16 16.52 23.99
CA ALA A 246 0.81 15.80 25.08
C ALA A 246 1.24 14.40 24.62
N VAL A 247 2.34 13.90 25.18
CA VAL A 247 2.82 12.54 24.88
C VAL A 247 2.08 11.55 25.77
N THR A 248 1.32 10.61 25.22
CA THR A 248 0.58 9.60 25.98
C THR A 248 1.16 8.20 25.81
N THR A 249 1.09 7.43 26.91
CA THR A 249 1.41 5.99 26.96
C THR A 249 0.22 5.15 27.42
N ASP A 250 -0.99 5.73 27.38
CA ASP A 250 -2.20 5.05 27.82
C ASP A 250 -2.48 3.80 26.97
N PRO A 251 -2.48 2.58 27.55
CA PRO A 251 -2.65 1.36 26.78
C PRO A 251 -3.96 1.29 26.01
N ALA A 252 -5.05 1.86 26.54
CA ALA A 252 -6.34 1.83 25.88
C ALA A 252 -6.32 2.70 24.62
N LEU A 253 -5.70 3.89 24.69
CA LEU A 253 -5.51 4.75 23.52
C LEU A 253 -4.54 4.12 22.50
N LEU A 254 -3.41 3.59 22.95
CA LEU A 254 -2.42 2.97 22.07
C LEU A 254 -2.96 1.73 21.34
N HIS A 255 -3.81 0.94 22.00
CA HIS A 255 -4.45 -0.22 21.38
C HIS A 255 -5.37 0.17 20.22
N THR A 256 -6.00 1.36 20.28
CA THR A 256 -6.75 1.87 19.11
C THR A 256 -5.86 2.14 17.89
N LEU A 257 -4.56 2.33 18.07
CA LEU A 257 -3.62 2.57 16.96
C LEU A 257 -2.86 1.30 16.53
N GLU A 258 -3.30 0.15 17.02
CA GLU A 258 -2.65 -1.12 16.77
C GLU A 258 -2.68 -1.54 15.30
N LEU A 259 -1.53 -2.02 14.80
CA LEU A 259 -1.43 -2.68 13.51
C LEU A 259 -1.07 -4.14 13.75
N ARG A 260 -2.00 -5.05 13.41
CA ARG A 260 -1.80 -6.51 13.50
C ARG A 260 -1.19 -6.99 14.84
N GLY A 261 -1.77 -6.59 15.96
CA GLY A 261 -1.26 -6.98 17.28
C GLY A 261 -0.04 -6.18 17.77
N SER A 262 0.33 -5.09 17.07
CA SER A 262 1.45 -4.21 17.44
C SER A 262 1.01 -2.76 17.65
N PRO A 263 0.73 -2.32 18.89
CA PRO A 263 0.48 -0.92 19.21
C PRO A 263 1.77 -0.09 19.07
N PRO A 264 1.67 1.23 18.83
CA PRO A 264 2.83 2.11 18.90
C PRO A 264 3.36 2.19 20.35
N HIS A 265 4.61 2.60 20.54
CA HIS A 265 5.19 2.71 21.88
C HIS A 265 4.68 3.95 22.65
N ALA A 266 4.21 4.96 21.93
CA ALA A 266 3.60 6.18 22.44
C ALA A 266 2.69 6.77 21.37
N ALA A 267 1.90 7.78 21.74
CA ALA A 267 1.15 8.60 20.82
C ALA A 267 1.17 10.06 21.27
N LEU A 268 0.87 10.97 20.35
CA LEU A 268 0.51 12.34 20.69
C LEU A 268 -0.99 12.40 20.85
N LEU A 269 -1.45 12.75 22.04
CA LEU A 269 -2.81 13.18 22.29
C LEU A 269 -2.87 14.68 21.99
N VAL A 270 -3.81 15.10 21.16
CA VAL A 270 -3.86 16.45 20.60
C VAL A 270 -5.22 17.08 20.84
N ASP A 271 -5.26 18.24 21.51
CA ASP A 271 -6.41 19.14 21.51
C ASP A 271 -6.28 20.12 20.35
N VAL A 272 -7.23 20.09 19.44
CA VAL A 272 -7.24 20.90 18.23
C VAL A 272 -7.93 22.23 18.51
N GLU A 273 -7.18 23.31 18.34
CA GLU A 273 -7.69 24.67 18.46
C GLU A 273 -8.17 25.21 17.11
N HIS A 274 -7.55 24.78 16.00
CA HIS A 274 -7.91 25.23 14.66
C HIS A 274 -7.63 24.18 13.60
N ALA A 275 -8.58 24.00 12.67
CA ALA A 275 -8.47 23.14 11.50
C ALA A 275 -8.97 23.87 10.25
N ALA A 276 -8.20 23.86 9.16
CA ALA A 276 -8.58 24.47 7.90
C ALA A 276 -8.07 23.67 6.69
N LEU A 277 -8.96 23.45 5.72
CA LEU A 277 -8.60 22.93 4.41
C LEU A 277 -8.33 24.09 3.47
N THR A 278 -7.18 24.05 2.82
CA THR A 278 -6.81 25.03 1.80
C THR A 278 -6.27 24.32 0.56
N THR A 279 -6.46 24.91 -0.61
CA THR A 279 -5.81 24.41 -1.82
C THR A 279 -4.33 24.73 -1.76
N GLY A 280 -3.47 23.71 -1.78
CA GLY A 280 -2.02 23.86 -1.67
C GLY A 280 -1.41 24.20 -3.02
N SER A 281 -1.19 25.48 -3.33
CA SER A 281 -0.53 25.90 -4.58
C SER A 281 0.80 25.20 -4.81
N ALA A 282 1.63 25.07 -3.76
CA ALA A 282 2.90 24.34 -3.84
C ALA A 282 2.73 22.86 -4.22
N VAL A 283 1.67 22.19 -3.77
CA VAL A 283 1.36 20.79 -4.12
C VAL A 283 0.96 20.68 -5.60
N VAL A 284 0.11 21.61 -6.04
CA VAL A 284 -0.35 21.70 -7.44
C VAL A 284 0.80 22.01 -8.38
N ASP A 285 1.55 23.06 -8.11
CA ASP A 285 2.65 23.54 -8.94
C ASP A 285 3.78 22.52 -9.02
N ALA A 286 4.09 21.85 -7.90
CA ALA A 286 5.08 20.78 -7.86
C ALA A 286 4.62 19.54 -8.64
N ARG A 287 3.34 19.47 -9.04
CA ARG A 287 2.70 18.30 -9.63
C ARG A 287 2.96 17.06 -8.78
N LEU A 288 2.83 17.22 -7.46
CA LEU A 288 3.38 16.29 -6.46
C LEU A 288 2.93 14.84 -6.66
N TRP A 289 1.71 14.64 -7.16
CA TRP A 289 1.07 13.33 -7.36
C TRP A 289 1.15 12.80 -8.80
N SER A 290 1.84 13.54 -9.68
CA SER A 290 2.09 13.12 -11.05
C SER A 290 3.37 12.29 -11.09
N PRO A 291 3.33 11.06 -11.63
CA PRO A 291 4.54 10.24 -11.84
C PRO A 291 5.58 10.95 -12.70
N ALA A 292 5.17 11.87 -13.57
CA ALA A 292 6.08 12.68 -14.39
C ALA A 292 6.95 13.66 -13.56
N ALA A 293 6.54 13.99 -12.34
CA ALA A 293 7.31 14.79 -11.40
C ALA A 293 8.24 13.94 -10.51
N HIS A 294 8.17 12.60 -10.61
CA HIS A 294 9.06 11.72 -9.88
C HIS A 294 10.49 11.82 -10.40
N VAL A 295 11.43 11.89 -9.47
CA VAL A 295 12.85 11.88 -9.79
C VAL A 295 13.20 10.55 -10.44
N ARG A 296 13.79 10.55 -11.63
CA ARG A 296 14.21 9.31 -12.28
C ARG A 296 15.42 8.69 -11.58
N PRO A 297 15.60 7.37 -11.64
CA PRO A 297 16.77 6.71 -11.06
C PRO A 297 18.08 7.31 -11.59
N GLY A 298 18.96 7.73 -10.68
CA GLY A 298 20.25 8.35 -11.02
C GLY A 298 20.20 9.85 -11.31
N GLU A 299 19.02 10.46 -11.41
CA GLU A 299 18.91 11.91 -11.61
C GLU A 299 19.04 12.73 -10.33
N ALA A 300 18.76 12.16 -9.14
CA ALA A 300 19.04 12.79 -7.84
C ALA A 300 20.14 12.07 -7.04
N PRO A 301 20.78 12.76 -6.09
CA PRO A 301 21.70 12.13 -5.14
C PRO A 301 21.03 11.00 -4.37
N ASP A 302 21.74 9.89 -4.16
CA ASP A 302 21.30 8.87 -3.20
C ASP A 302 21.46 9.45 -1.79
N LEU A 303 20.34 9.83 -1.18
CA LEU A 303 20.30 10.41 0.16
C LEU A 303 20.96 9.52 1.22
N MET A 304 21.00 8.19 1.03
CA MET A 304 21.70 7.30 1.95
C MET A 304 23.23 7.35 1.78
N MET A 305 23.69 7.55 0.54
CA MET A 305 25.11 7.80 0.30
C MET A 305 25.51 9.16 0.88
N LEU A 306 24.69 10.18 0.69
CA LEU A 306 24.89 11.51 1.29
C LEU A 306 24.98 11.42 2.83
N ALA A 307 24.07 10.68 3.47
CA ALA A 307 24.12 10.46 4.91
C ALA A 307 25.40 9.74 5.36
N GLY A 308 25.90 8.79 4.57
CA GLY A 308 27.16 8.10 4.83
C GLY A 308 28.38 9.02 4.69
N GLU A 309 28.35 9.94 3.74
CA GLU A 309 29.38 10.97 3.57
C GLU A 309 29.40 11.95 4.75
N HIS A 310 28.24 12.39 5.24
CA HIS A 310 28.15 13.23 6.44
C HIS A 310 28.67 12.51 7.68
N LEU A 311 28.30 11.24 7.86
CA LEU A 311 28.82 10.42 8.94
C LEU A 311 30.35 10.29 8.88
N ALA A 312 30.90 9.99 7.70
CA ALA A 312 32.33 9.82 7.51
C ALA A 312 33.11 11.13 7.72
N ALA A 313 32.56 12.27 7.26
CA ALA A 313 33.16 13.59 7.48
C ALA A 313 33.25 13.95 8.98
N ASN A 314 32.32 13.46 9.79
CA ASN A 314 32.27 13.70 11.23
C ASN A 314 32.97 12.62 12.08
N THR A 315 33.44 11.51 11.49
CA THR A 315 34.08 10.39 12.22
C THR A 315 35.50 10.05 11.79
N ALA A 316 35.91 10.36 10.55
CA ALA A 316 37.17 9.87 9.98
C ALA A 316 38.05 10.99 9.40
N PRO A 317 39.38 10.78 9.31
CA PRO A 317 40.27 11.70 8.60
C PRO A 317 39.91 11.80 7.11
N ARG A 318 40.05 12.99 6.53
CA ARG A 318 39.61 13.39 5.18
C ARG A 318 39.93 12.42 4.03
N PHE A 319 40.99 11.62 4.13
CA PHE A 319 41.41 10.64 3.11
C PHE A 319 40.50 9.42 3.00
N VAL A 320 39.75 9.06 4.06
CA VAL A 320 38.80 7.92 4.05
C VAL A 320 37.56 8.26 3.22
N LEU A 321 37.18 9.54 3.16
CA LEU A 321 36.02 10.06 2.42
C LEU A 321 36.14 9.80 0.90
N THR A 322 37.36 9.90 0.36
CA THR A 322 37.65 9.69 -1.07
C THR A 322 37.60 8.21 -1.45
N ALA A 323 37.92 7.30 -0.52
CA ALA A 323 37.93 5.86 -0.75
C ALA A 323 36.51 5.27 -0.87
N VAL A 324 35.52 5.79 -0.12
CA VAL A 324 34.13 5.30 -0.15
C VAL A 324 33.46 5.51 -1.51
N ARG A 325 33.73 6.62 -2.18
CA ARG A 325 33.23 6.92 -3.55
C ARG A 325 33.91 6.07 -4.64
N ALA A 326 35.11 5.57 -4.38
CA ALA A 326 35.92 4.87 -5.36
C ALA A 326 35.62 3.36 -5.47
N ILE A 327 34.83 2.78 -4.55
CA ILE A 327 34.50 1.36 -4.56
C ILE A 327 33.24 1.11 -5.42
N PRO A 328 33.37 0.51 -6.63
CA PRO A 328 32.23 0.29 -7.50
C PRO A 328 31.21 -0.65 -6.84
N GLY A 329 29.96 -0.22 -6.74
CA GLY A 329 28.86 -1.05 -6.22
C GLY A 329 28.63 -0.99 -4.70
N LEU A 330 29.49 -0.33 -3.92
CA LEU A 330 29.31 -0.18 -2.47
C LEU A 330 28.00 0.54 -2.12
N GLY A 331 27.65 1.60 -2.84
CA GLY A 331 26.37 2.31 -2.66
C GLY A 331 25.15 1.41 -2.89
N ARG A 332 25.19 0.55 -3.91
CA ARG A 332 24.12 -0.44 -4.18
C ARG A 332 24.02 -1.48 -3.06
N LEU A 333 25.15 -1.91 -2.49
CA LEU A 333 25.19 -2.84 -1.37
C LEU A 333 24.61 -2.21 -0.09
N LEU A 334 25.06 -1.00 0.27
CA LEU A 334 24.56 -0.25 1.43
C LEU A 334 23.05 0.01 1.33
N ARG A 335 22.56 0.41 0.15
CA ARG A 335 21.13 0.58 -0.12
C ARG A 335 20.35 -0.72 0.10
N ARG A 336 20.87 -1.87 -0.32
CA ARG A 336 20.23 -3.18 -0.09
C ARG A 336 20.16 -3.54 1.39
N VAL A 337 21.25 -3.33 2.14
CA VAL A 337 21.29 -3.58 3.58
C VAL A 337 20.29 -2.68 4.31
N MET A 338 20.27 -1.39 3.97
CA MET A 338 19.35 -0.42 4.57
C MET A 338 17.89 -0.73 4.25
N ASN A 339 17.57 -1.03 3.00
CA ASN A 339 16.23 -1.45 2.60
C ASN A 339 15.77 -2.70 3.38
N ARG A 340 16.69 -3.65 3.65
CA ARG A 340 16.40 -4.82 4.49
C ARG A 340 16.15 -4.43 5.95
N ALA A 341 16.91 -3.49 6.50
CA ALA A 341 16.70 -2.95 7.84
C ALA A 341 15.35 -2.22 7.97
N TYR A 342 15.00 -1.36 7.00
CA TYR A 342 13.70 -0.69 6.95
C TYR A 342 12.55 -1.69 6.87
N ARG A 343 12.60 -2.69 5.98
CA ARG A 343 11.58 -3.74 5.89
C ARG A 343 11.46 -4.55 7.17
N SER A 344 12.59 -4.90 7.80
CA SER A 344 12.60 -5.63 9.07
C SER A 344 11.94 -4.81 10.19
N GLY A 345 12.25 -3.52 10.29
CA GLY A 345 11.62 -2.60 11.25
C GLY A 345 10.11 -2.48 11.03
N LEU A 346 9.69 -2.25 9.79
CA LEU A 346 8.27 -2.17 9.42
C LEU A 346 7.50 -3.46 9.77
N ARG A 347 8.07 -4.64 9.50
CA ARG A 347 7.44 -5.92 9.86
C ARG A 347 7.26 -6.08 11.37
N LYS A 348 8.24 -5.65 12.18
CA LYS A 348 8.15 -5.69 13.65
C LYS A 348 7.10 -4.74 14.23
N GLU A 349 6.67 -3.74 13.45
CA GLU A 349 5.61 -2.80 13.80
C GLU A 349 4.24 -3.20 13.22
N GLY A 350 4.12 -4.41 12.66
CA GLY A 350 2.86 -4.92 12.12
C GLY A 350 2.57 -4.52 10.66
N TYR A 351 3.46 -3.77 10.00
CA TYR A 351 3.25 -3.39 8.59
C TYR A 351 3.40 -4.59 7.65
N ALA A 352 2.38 -4.80 6.82
CA ALA A 352 2.44 -5.73 5.70
C ALA A 352 3.42 -5.19 4.64
N ASP A 353 4.49 -5.92 4.40
CA ASP A 353 5.38 -5.66 3.28
C ASP A 353 4.62 -6.05 2.00
N GLY A 354 4.45 -5.12 1.07
CA GLY A 354 4.07 -5.44 -0.32
C GLY A 354 5.15 -6.26 -1.04
N ALA A 355 6.27 -6.59 -0.36
CA ALA A 355 7.31 -7.47 -0.85
C ALA A 355 6.90 -8.94 -0.82
N LEU A 356 7.53 -9.69 -1.74
CA LEU A 356 7.42 -11.14 -1.83
C LEU A 356 7.88 -11.80 -0.52
N ARG A 357 7.01 -12.62 0.06
CA ARG A 357 7.28 -13.51 1.20
C ARG A 357 7.81 -14.82 0.63
N GLU A 358 9.05 -15.19 0.97
CA GLU A 358 9.61 -16.47 0.55
C GLU A 358 8.95 -17.59 1.38
N VAL A 359 8.48 -18.63 0.71
CA VAL A 359 7.79 -19.78 1.31
C VAL A 359 8.40 -21.07 0.77
N ARG A 360 8.33 -22.12 1.58
CA ARG A 360 8.72 -23.48 1.20
C ARG A 360 7.50 -24.28 0.80
N VAL A 361 7.64 -25.06 -0.26
CA VAL A 361 6.67 -26.10 -0.63
C VAL A 361 6.88 -27.28 0.31
N THR A 362 5.87 -27.62 1.09
CA THR A 362 5.92 -28.76 2.03
C THR A 362 5.30 -30.00 1.44
N GLU A 363 4.31 -29.82 0.56
CA GLU A 363 3.61 -30.92 -0.09
C GLU A 363 3.10 -30.47 -1.47
N VAL A 364 3.14 -31.39 -2.43
CA VAL A 364 2.43 -31.26 -3.71
C VAL A 364 1.47 -32.45 -3.82
N ARG A 365 0.21 -32.21 -3.47
CA ARG A 365 -0.87 -33.21 -3.40
C ARG A 365 -1.61 -33.28 -4.72
N ARG A 366 -1.85 -34.47 -5.25
CA ARG A 366 -2.66 -34.64 -6.47
C ARG A 366 -4.13 -34.77 -6.10
N GLU A 367 -4.93 -33.78 -6.50
CA GLU A 367 -6.37 -33.74 -6.25
C GLU A 367 -7.15 -34.49 -7.35
N THR A 368 -6.76 -34.29 -8.61
CA THR A 368 -7.35 -34.98 -9.78
C THR A 368 -6.24 -35.30 -10.81
N PRO A 369 -6.52 -36.05 -11.90
CA PRO A 369 -5.55 -36.23 -12.98
C PRO A 369 -5.04 -34.90 -13.58
N SER A 370 -5.83 -33.83 -13.51
CA SER A 370 -5.50 -32.52 -14.07
C SER A 370 -5.20 -31.43 -13.04
N VAL A 371 -5.32 -31.71 -11.73
CA VAL A 371 -5.25 -30.69 -10.66
C VAL A 371 -4.36 -31.15 -9.50
N VAL A 372 -3.54 -30.24 -8.99
CA VAL A 372 -2.70 -30.46 -7.81
C VAL A 372 -2.86 -29.32 -6.82
N THR A 373 -2.79 -29.62 -5.52
CA THR A 373 -2.68 -28.65 -4.44
C THR A 373 -1.23 -28.54 -3.99
N VAL A 374 -0.76 -27.31 -3.87
CA VAL A 374 0.57 -26.99 -3.35
C VAL A 374 0.39 -26.43 -1.94
N VAL A 375 1.03 -27.07 -0.97
CA VAL A 375 1.02 -26.64 0.43
C VAL A 375 2.30 -25.83 0.69
N LEU A 376 2.11 -24.62 1.21
CA LEU A 376 3.16 -23.62 1.40
C LEU A 376 3.27 -23.25 2.89
N GLU A 377 4.51 -23.15 3.38
CA GLU A 377 4.81 -22.73 4.76
C GLU A 377 6.07 -21.86 4.81
N ASP A 378 6.18 -21.01 5.82
CA ASP A 378 7.42 -20.34 6.21
C ASP A 378 7.58 -20.23 7.74
N GLY A 379 6.77 -20.96 8.50
CA GLY A 379 6.73 -20.90 9.97
C GLY A 379 5.84 -19.81 10.57
N HIS A 380 5.17 -18.97 9.75
CA HIS A 380 4.24 -17.95 10.23
C HIS A 380 2.82 -18.16 9.66
N PRO A 381 1.76 -17.75 10.40
CA PRO A 381 0.39 -17.78 9.88
C PRO A 381 0.21 -17.02 8.57
N PHE A 382 -0.73 -17.48 7.74
CA PHE A 382 -1.25 -16.73 6.61
C PHE A 382 -2.57 -16.08 7.01
N ASP A 383 -2.55 -14.77 7.17
CA ASP A 383 -3.73 -13.96 7.44
C ASP A 383 -4.37 -13.50 6.12
N PHE A 384 -5.64 -13.85 5.92
CA PHE A 384 -6.45 -13.52 4.75
C PHE A 384 -7.94 -13.72 5.03
N ARG A 385 -8.81 -13.22 4.15
CA ARG A 385 -10.24 -13.53 4.19
C ARG A 385 -10.55 -14.69 3.25
N PRO A 386 -11.45 -15.63 3.62
CA PRO A 386 -11.69 -16.80 2.78
C PRO A 386 -12.25 -16.38 1.42
N GLY A 387 -11.68 -16.97 0.36
CA GLY A 387 -11.94 -16.59 -1.03
C GLY A 387 -10.92 -15.60 -1.63
N GLN A 388 -10.05 -14.99 -0.83
CA GLN A 388 -8.92 -14.22 -1.35
C GLN A 388 -7.85 -15.11 -2.01
N PHE A 389 -7.00 -14.48 -2.81
CA PHE A 389 -5.93 -15.14 -3.54
C PHE A 389 -4.54 -14.59 -3.20
N PHE A 390 -3.52 -15.37 -3.57
CA PHE A 390 -2.11 -15.01 -3.48
C PHE A 390 -1.47 -15.09 -4.87
N THR A 391 -0.56 -14.16 -5.17
CA THR A 391 0.29 -14.21 -6.35
C THR A 391 1.55 -15.01 -6.01
N LEU A 392 1.69 -16.18 -6.62
CA LEU A 392 2.91 -16.99 -6.56
C LEU A 392 3.91 -16.52 -7.61
N VAL A 393 5.17 -16.52 -7.25
CA VAL A 393 6.32 -16.18 -8.10
C VAL A 393 7.30 -17.34 -8.05
N ALA A 394 7.55 -17.93 -9.21
CA ALA A 394 8.52 -19.00 -9.41
C ALA A 394 9.48 -18.64 -10.54
N GLU A 395 10.72 -19.11 -10.46
CA GLU A 395 11.64 -19.12 -11.61
C GLU A 395 11.34 -20.35 -12.47
N VAL A 396 10.87 -20.13 -13.70
CA VAL A 396 10.60 -21.18 -14.68
C VAL A 396 11.49 -20.95 -15.89
N ASP A 397 12.39 -21.90 -16.16
CA ASP A 397 13.34 -21.85 -17.27
C ASP A 397 14.14 -20.53 -17.32
N GLY A 398 14.58 -20.07 -16.14
CA GLY A 398 15.39 -18.85 -15.96
C GLY A 398 14.62 -17.53 -16.05
N ARG A 399 13.28 -17.57 -16.05
CA ARG A 399 12.42 -16.39 -16.07
C ARG A 399 11.44 -16.40 -14.88
N PRO A 400 11.22 -15.25 -14.21
CA PRO A 400 10.23 -15.15 -13.16
C PRO A 400 8.82 -15.22 -13.76
N VAL A 401 8.06 -16.24 -13.38
CA VAL A 401 6.65 -16.41 -13.74
C VAL A 401 5.77 -16.14 -12.53
N ARG A 402 4.78 -15.25 -12.71
CA ARG A 402 3.83 -14.83 -11.67
C ARG A 402 2.42 -15.34 -11.97
N ARG A 403 1.75 -15.99 -11.02
CA ARG A 403 0.35 -16.42 -11.19
C ARG A 403 -0.44 -16.27 -9.91
N ALA A 404 -1.67 -15.79 -10.04
CA ALA A 404 -2.62 -15.71 -8.94
C ALA A 404 -3.33 -17.06 -8.76
N TYR A 405 -3.45 -17.49 -7.50
CA TYR A 405 -4.24 -18.64 -7.11
C TYR A 405 -5.03 -18.32 -5.85
N SER A 406 -6.35 -18.53 -5.88
CA SER A 406 -7.20 -18.43 -4.71
C SER A 406 -6.68 -19.38 -3.62
N ALA A 407 -6.64 -18.88 -2.38
CA ALA A 407 -6.39 -19.74 -1.24
C ALA A 407 -7.51 -20.78 -1.18
N SER A 408 -7.12 -22.03 -1.00
CA SER A 408 -8.05 -23.15 -0.78
C SER A 408 -8.07 -23.58 0.69
N SER A 409 -7.08 -23.20 1.50
CA SER A 409 -7.06 -23.38 2.95
C SER A 409 -7.91 -22.36 3.70
N ALA A 410 -8.16 -22.60 4.99
CA ALA A 410 -8.75 -21.62 5.89
C ALA A 410 -7.70 -20.58 6.35
N PRO A 411 -8.12 -19.33 6.65
CA PRO A 411 -7.26 -18.31 7.25
C PRO A 411 -6.66 -18.69 8.59
N GLY A 412 -5.56 -18.02 8.97
CA GLY A 412 -4.97 -18.12 10.30
C GLY A 412 -4.12 -19.38 10.52
N ALA A 413 -4.15 -20.33 9.59
CA ALA A 413 -3.25 -21.48 9.60
C ALA A 413 -1.81 -21.10 9.22
N THR A 414 -0.84 -21.84 9.73
CA THR A 414 0.57 -21.77 9.30
C THR A 414 0.80 -22.33 7.89
N ARG A 415 -0.21 -23.01 7.33
CA ARG A 415 -0.22 -23.60 5.98
C ARG A 415 -1.13 -22.81 5.04
N LEU A 416 -0.58 -22.40 3.91
CA LEU A 416 -1.35 -21.90 2.78
C LEU A 416 -1.47 -23.00 1.72
N GLU A 417 -2.70 -23.39 1.38
CA GLU A 417 -2.96 -24.30 0.26
C GLU A 417 -3.43 -23.50 -0.97
N VAL A 418 -2.76 -23.70 -2.10
CA VAL A 418 -3.23 -23.20 -3.41
C VAL A 418 -3.39 -24.34 -4.40
N THR A 419 -4.50 -24.36 -5.12
CA THR A 419 -4.86 -25.46 -6.01
C THR A 419 -4.74 -25.05 -7.46
N VAL A 420 -3.88 -25.74 -8.19
CA VAL A 420 -3.43 -25.42 -9.53
C VAL A 420 -3.99 -26.44 -10.51
N LYS A 421 -4.86 -25.98 -11.41
CA LYS A 421 -5.28 -26.77 -12.57
C LYS A 421 -4.23 -26.69 -13.68
N ARG A 422 -3.92 -27.82 -14.29
CA ARG A 422 -3.04 -27.89 -15.46
C ARG A 422 -3.71 -27.20 -16.64
N ILE A 423 -2.97 -26.29 -17.26
CA ILE A 423 -3.37 -25.62 -18.50
C ILE A 423 -2.36 -26.01 -19.55
N ASP A 424 -2.83 -26.56 -20.68
CA ASP A 424 -1.94 -26.89 -21.78
C ASP A 424 -1.28 -25.62 -22.34
N GLY A 425 0.04 -25.69 -22.56
CA GLY A 425 0.88 -24.54 -22.90
C GLY A 425 1.17 -23.58 -21.73
N GLY A 426 0.57 -23.79 -20.54
CA GLY A 426 0.77 -22.90 -19.40
C GLY A 426 2.13 -23.09 -18.72
N ALA A 427 2.97 -22.04 -18.67
CA ALA A 427 4.32 -22.11 -18.08
C ALA A 427 4.31 -22.52 -16.59
N PHE A 428 3.58 -21.79 -15.74
CA PHE A 428 3.56 -22.07 -14.30
C PHE A 428 2.84 -23.39 -13.97
N SER A 429 1.62 -23.59 -14.49
CA SER A 429 0.87 -24.81 -14.18
C SER A 429 1.59 -26.06 -14.68
N THR A 430 2.26 -26.02 -15.84
CA THR A 430 3.12 -27.13 -16.28
C THR A 430 4.31 -27.34 -15.34
N HIS A 431 4.96 -26.27 -14.88
CA HIS A 431 6.06 -26.36 -13.92
C HIS A 431 5.60 -27.02 -12.60
N VAL A 432 4.46 -26.60 -12.05
CA VAL A 432 3.89 -27.18 -10.83
C VAL A 432 3.63 -28.68 -11.00
N HIS A 433 2.98 -29.10 -12.09
CA HIS A 433 2.63 -30.50 -12.29
C HIS A 433 3.83 -31.41 -12.63
N ARG A 434 4.90 -30.87 -13.23
CA ARG A 434 6.02 -31.68 -13.73
C ARG A 434 7.28 -31.58 -12.88
N LYS A 435 7.64 -30.37 -12.42
CA LYS A 435 8.95 -30.08 -11.83
C LYS A 435 8.90 -29.75 -10.33
N LEU A 436 7.87 -29.04 -9.85
CA LEU A 436 7.78 -28.61 -8.46
C LEU A 436 7.66 -29.81 -7.49
N ARG A 437 8.41 -29.79 -6.40
CA ARG A 437 8.43 -30.84 -5.36
C ARG A 437 8.46 -30.22 -3.96
N ALA A 438 8.15 -31.05 -2.96
CA ALA A 438 8.39 -30.70 -1.57
C ALA A 438 9.88 -30.36 -1.36
N GLY A 439 10.14 -29.28 -0.63
CA GLY A 439 11.46 -28.74 -0.38
C GLY A 439 11.80 -27.50 -1.21
N ASP A 440 11.14 -27.31 -2.35
CA ASP A 440 11.33 -26.17 -3.24
C ASP A 440 10.91 -24.86 -2.57
N ARG A 441 11.44 -23.74 -3.08
CA ARG A 441 11.12 -22.39 -2.60
C ARG A 441 10.36 -21.62 -3.66
N LEU A 442 9.32 -20.93 -3.22
CA LEU A 442 8.53 -20.00 -4.01
C LEU A 442 8.49 -18.66 -3.29
N ALA A 443 8.09 -17.61 -3.99
CA ALA A 443 7.75 -16.34 -3.37
C ALA A 443 6.24 -16.10 -3.51
N VAL A 444 5.59 -15.61 -2.46
CA VAL A 444 4.16 -15.25 -2.48
C VAL A 444 3.97 -13.78 -2.19
N ARG A 445 2.98 -13.17 -2.85
CA ARG A 445 2.47 -11.84 -2.55
C ARG A 445 0.98 -11.95 -2.29
N GLY A 446 0.51 -11.24 -1.27
CA GLY A 446 -0.90 -11.23 -0.90
C GLY A 446 -1.11 -11.13 0.61
N PRO A 447 -2.36 -11.28 1.08
CA PRO A 447 -3.54 -11.62 0.27
C PRO A 447 -4.01 -10.50 -0.66
N SER A 448 -4.86 -10.84 -1.62
CA SER A 448 -5.51 -9.92 -2.56
C SER A 448 -6.88 -10.43 -2.97
N GLY A 449 -7.71 -9.55 -3.53
CA GLY A 449 -9.07 -9.89 -3.98
C GLY A 449 -10.15 -9.44 -3.00
N THR A 450 -11.33 -9.18 -3.56
CA THR A 450 -12.55 -8.73 -2.86
C THR A 450 -13.63 -9.82 -2.80
N PHE A 451 -13.34 -10.99 -3.36
CA PHE A 451 -14.23 -12.15 -3.42
C PHE A 451 -14.21 -12.92 -2.09
N HIS A 452 -14.79 -12.33 -1.05
CA HIS A 452 -14.89 -12.96 0.25
C HIS A 452 -16.28 -12.73 0.87
N PRO A 453 -16.72 -13.62 1.80
CA PRO A 453 -17.91 -13.42 2.61
C PRO A 453 -17.95 -12.03 3.27
N ARG A 454 -19.11 -11.37 3.23
CA ARG A 454 -19.34 -10.05 3.87
C ARG A 454 -20.30 -10.10 5.05
N SER A 455 -20.91 -11.25 5.29
CA SER A 455 -21.96 -11.46 6.29
C SER A 455 -21.88 -12.87 6.86
N PRO A 456 -22.24 -13.10 8.14
CA PRO A 456 -22.39 -14.43 8.71
C PRO A 456 -23.61 -15.20 8.17
N ALA A 457 -24.47 -14.55 7.37
CA ALA A 457 -25.65 -15.16 6.75
C ALA A 457 -25.34 -16.39 5.89
N GLU A 458 -26.42 -17.12 5.56
CA GLU A 458 -26.43 -18.25 4.63
C GLU A 458 -25.73 -17.91 3.30
N ILE A 459 -24.97 -18.86 2.78
CA ILE A 459 -24.27 -18.70 1.50
C ILE A 459 -24.61 -19.80 0.51
N VAL A 460 -24.86 -19.35 -0.71
CA VAL A 460 -25.08 -20.20 -1.88
C VAL A 460 -23.86 -20.06 -2.79
N LEU A 461 -23.15 -21.16 -2.99
CA LEU A 461 -21.92 -21.24 -3.76
C LEU A 461 -22.21 -21.94 -5.09
N VAL A 462 -21.81 -21.33 -6.20
CA VAL A 462 -21.87 -21.95 -7.52
C VAL A 462 -20.47 -22.00 -8.12
N ALA A 463 -19.95 -23.20 -8.31
CA ALA A 463 -18.60 -23.43 -8.78
C ALA A 463 -18.56 -24.31 -10.02
N ALA A 464 -17.56 -24.10 -10.88
CA ALA A 464 -17.23 -25.04 -11.94
C ALA A 464 -15.72 -25.24 -12.10
N GLY A 465 -15.31 -26.51 -12.19
CA GLY A 465 -13.90 -26.90 -12.28
C GLY A 465 -13.06 -26.29 -11.14
N SER A 466 -12.00 -25.56 -11.48
CA SER A 466 -11.12 -24.91 -10.49
C SER A 466 -11.77 -23.73 -9.77
N GLY A 467 -12.94 -23.26 -10.18
CA GLY A 467 -13.68 -22.21 -9.45
C GLY A 467 -14.12 -22.64 -8.04
N VAL A 468 -14.00 -23.92 -7.68
CA VAL A 468 -14.25 -24.41 -6.32
C VAL A 468 -13.18 -23.97 -5.31
N THR A 469 -12.00 -23.52 -5.75
CA THR A 469 -10.89 -23.21 -4.83
C THR A 469 -11.19 -22.09 -3.83
N PRO A 470 -11.71 -20.90 -4.23
CA PRO A 470 -12.15 -19.91 -3.24
C PRO A 470 -13.31 -20.42 -2.38
N MET A 471 -14.19 -21.25 -2.95
CA MET A 471 -15.34 -21.83 -2.24
C MET A 471 -14.89 -22.77 -1.13
N MET A 472 -13.85 -23.57 -1.38
CA MET A 472 -13.31 -24.49 -0.39
C MET A 472 -12.74 -23.75 0.82
N SER A 473 -12.08 -22.61 0.60
CA SER A 473 -11.64 -21.73 1.68
C SER A 473 -12.83 -21.20 2.50
N MET A 474 -13.92 -20.79 1.84
CA MET A 474 -15.14 -20.35 2.52
C MET A 474 -15.82 -21.47 3.33
N ILE A 475 -15.90 -22.68 2.77
CA ILE A 475 -16.48 -23.86 3.42
C ILE A 475 -15.67 -24.23 4.66
N ARG A 476 -14.36 -24.45 4.51
CA ARG A 476 -13.46 -24.81 5.62
C ARG A 476 -13.52 -23.78 6.75
N THR A 477 -13.53 -22.49 6.41
CA THR A 477 -13.56 -21.42 7.41
C THR A 477 -14.88 -21.37 8.16
N ARG A 478 -16.02 -21.50 7.47
CA ARG A 478 -17.34 -21.45 8.12
C ARG A 478 -17.64 -22.67 8.97
N LEU A 479 -17.21 -23.86 8.53
CA LEU A 479 -17.44 -25.10 9.28
C LEU A 479 -16.53 -25.22 10.51
N ALA A 480 -15.38 -24.53 10.53
CA ALA A 480 -14.49 -24.51 11.70
C ALA A 480 -15.08 -23.81 12.94
N GLY A 481 -16.07 -22.91 12.76
CA GLY A 481 -16.75 -22.21 13.86
C GLY A 481 -18.18 -22.73 14.11
N PRO A 482 -18.69 -22.62 15.35
CA PRO A 482 -20.06 -23.04 15.69
C PRO A 482 -21.14 -22.10 15.10
N ASP A 483 -20.84 -20.83 14.87
CA ASP A 483 -21.83 -19.78 14.55
C ASP A 483 -22.02 -19.50 13.04
N GLY A 484 -21.53 -20.39 12.16
CA GLY A 484 -21.65 -20.17 10.71
C GLY A 484 -23.00 -20.64 10.15
N GLY A 485 -23.70 -19.78 9.41
CA GLY A 485 -24.94 -20.12 8.69
C GLY A 485 -24.79 -21.24 7.65
N ARG A 486 -25.92 -21.71 7.11
CA ARG A 486 -25.98 -22.79 6.10
C ARG A 486 -25.18 -22.48 4.85
N ILE A 487 -24.67 -23.53 4.22
CA ILE A 487 -23.88 -23.49 3.00
C ILE A 487 -24.48 -24.48 1.99
N ALA A 488 -24.84 -23.99 0.81
CA ALA A 488 -25.23 -24.84 -0.31
C ALA A 488 -24.23 -24.66 -1.46
N LEU A 489 -23.65 -25.74 -1.95
CA LEU A 489 -22.70 -25.75 -3.06
C LEU A 489 -23.28 -26.48 -4.27
N LEU A 490 -23.48 -25.78 -5.38
CA LEU A 490 -23.65 -26.39 -6.70
C LEU A 490 -22.30 -26.48 -7.40
N TYR A 491 -21.79 -27.70 -7.59
CA TYR A 491 -20.46 -27.92 -8.15
C TYR A 491 -20.50 -28.67 -9.48
N SER A 492 -20.17 -27.96 -10.57
CA SER A 492 -20.10 -28.56 -11.90
C SER A 492 -18.69 -29.05 -12.25
N SER A 493 -18.59 -30.32 -12.60
CA SER A 493 -17.35 -31.01 -13.02
C SER A 493 -17.54 -31.75 -14.34
N ARG A 494 -16.44 -32.19 -14.97
CA ARG A 494 -16.52 -32.95 -16.25
C ARG A 494 -17.11 -34.34 -16.04
N ASP A 495 -16.54 -35.04 -15.07
CA ASP A 495 -16.84 -36.39 -14.65
C ASP A 495 -16.35 -36.55 -13.19
N GLU A 496 -16.61 -37.71 -12.61
CA GLU A 496 -16.29 -38.07 -11.22
C GLU A 496 -14.78 -37.92 -10.92
N THR A 497 -13.92 -38.18 -11.91
CA THR A 497 -12.45 -38.13 -11.72
C THR A 497 -11.90 -36.71 -11.68
N GLU A 498 -12.69 -35.71 -12.08
CA GLU A 498 -12.31 -34.30 -12.12
C GLU A 498 -12.99 -33.46 -11.04
N ILE A 499 -13.65 -34.09 -10.07
CA ILE A 499 -14.18 -33.42 -8.88
C ILE A 499 -13.02 -33.06 -7.96
N ILE A 500 -12.59 -31.81 -7.99
CA ILE A 500 -11.53 -31.30 -7.12
C ILE A 500 -12.06 -31.31 -5.67
N PHE A 501 -11.27 -31.84 -4.73
CA PHE A 501 -11.64 -32.03 -3.32
C PHE A 501 -12.84 -32.97 -3.09
N GLY A 502 -13.21 -33.84 -4.04
CA GLY A 502 -14.41 -34.67 -3.94
C GLY A 502 -14.54 -35.45 -2.62
N ALA A 503 -13.52 -36.22 -2.26
CA ALA A 503 -13.52 -36.99 -1.01
C ALA A 503 -13.61 -36.11 0.25
N GLU A 504 -13.05 -34.89 0.21
CA GLU A 504 -13.13 -33.97 1.34
C GLU A 504 -14.51 -33.30 1.43
N LEU A 505 -15.11 -32.94 0.29
CA LEU A 505 -16.47 -32.40 0.23
C LEU A 505 -17.49 -33.42 0.73
N ASP A 506 -17.37 -34.69 0.31
CA ASP A 506 -18.24 -35.78 0.78
C ASP A 506 -18.13 -35.96 2.30
N ARG A 507 -16.89 -35.96 2.82
CA ARG A 507 -16.64 -36.06 4.26
C ARG A 507 -17.23 -34.86 5.01
N LEU A 508 -16.98 -33.63 4.55
CA LEU A 508 -17.48 -32.42 5.21
C LEU A 508 -19.02 -32.34 5.17
N ALA A 509 -19.66 -32.78 4.09
CA ALA A 509 -21.11 -32.85 4.01
C ALA A 509 -21.68 -33.92 4.95
N GLY A 510 -21.00 -35.07 5.08
CA GLY A 510 -21.36 -36.12 6.02
C GLY A 510 -21.16 -35.73 7.50
N ASP A 511 -20.09 -34.99 7.80
CA ASP A 511 -19.78 -34.50 9.15
C ASP A 511 -20.70 -33.34 9.57
N HIS A 512 -21.28 -32.61 8.60
CA HIS A 512 -22.09 -31.42 8.83
C HIS A 512 -23.40 -31.38 7.99
N PRO A 513 -24.27 -32.39 8.09
CA PRO A 513 -25.44 -32.53 7.21
C PRO A 513 -26.46 -31.37 7.33
N ASP A 514 -26.53 -30.73 8.50
CA ASP A 514 -27.44 -29.59 8.73
C ASP A 514 -26.86 -28.25 8.26
N ARG A 515 -25.56 -28.20 7.91
CA ARG A 515 -24.84 -26.96 7.61
C ARG A 515 -24.25 -26.91 6.21
N LEU A 516 -23.93 -28.06 5.59
CA LEU A 516 -23.36 -28.13 4.25
C LEU A 516 -24.15 -29.10 3.37
N SER A 517 -24.70 -28.59 2.28
CA SER A 517 -25.23 -29.41 1.18
C SER A 517 -24.38 -29.23 -0.07
N VAL A 518 -24.05 -30.34 -0.73
CA VAL A 518 -23.26 -30.35 -1.98
C VAL A 518 -24.05 -31.05 -3.07
N THR A 519 -24.27 -30.34 -4.18
CA THR A 519 -24.94 -30.86 -5.39
C THR A 519 -23.93 -30.92 -6.53
N HIS A 520 -23.61 -32.13 -6.98
CA HIS A 520 -22.70 -32.33 -8.12
C HIS A 520 -23.45 -32.33 -9.45
N VAL A 521 -22.88 -31.64 -10.45
CA VAL A 521 -23.33 -31.70 -11.86
C VAL A 521 -22.20 -32.19 -12.73
N LEU A 522 -22.34 -33.39 -13.29
CA LEU A 522 -21.32 -33.99 -14.14
C LEU A 522 -21.66 -33.77 -15.60
N THR A 523 -20.94 -32.85 -16.26
CA THR A 523 -21.31 -32.39 -17.59
C THR A 523 -21.26 -33.46 -18.68
N ARG A 524 -20.44 -34.51 -18.53
CA ARG A 524 -20.46 -35.67 -19.45
C ARG A 524 -21.67 -36.58 -19.29
N ARG A 525 -22.27 -36.62 -18.10
CA ARG A 525 -23.42 -37.48 -17.79
C ARG A 525 -24.75 -36.73 -17.90
N ASN A 526 -24.79 -35.51 -17.36
CA ASN A 526 -26.01 -34.71 -17.18
C ASN A 526 -26.15 -33.57 -18.20
N GLY A 527 -25.14 -33.33 -19.04
CA GLY A 527 -25.02 -32.11 -19.82
C GLY A 527 -24.63 -30.89 -18.97
N ARG A 528 -24.45 -29.74 -19.62
CA ARG A 528 -24.19 -28.48 -18.89
C ARG A 528 -25.49 -27.98 -18.27
N ILE A 529 -25.44 -27.56 -17.01
CA ILE A 529 -26.60 -26.97 -16.34
C ILE A 529 -26.96 -25.64 -17.01
N GLY A 530 -28.22 -25.52 -17.45
CA GLY A 530 -28.77 -24.31 -18.04
C GLY A 530 -29.51 -23.44 -17.02
N ALA A 531 -30.07 -22.33 -17.49
CA ALA A 531 -30.81 -21.37 -16.66
C ALA A 531 -31.95 -22.02 -15.86
N ASP A 532 -32.71 -22.95 -16.46
CA ASP A 532 -33.83 -23.61 -15.79
C ASP A 532 -33.38 -24.55 -14.68
N GLY A 533 -32.28 -25.28 -14.89
CA GLY A 533 -31.70 -26.13 -13.86
C GLY A 533 -31.15 -25.33 -12.69
N ILE A 534 -30.47 -24.21 -12.96
CA ILE A 534 -29.98 -23.29 -11.92
C ILE A 534 -31.17 -22.70 -11.16
N ARG A 535 -32.21 -22.24 -11.88
CA ARG A 535 -33.41 -21.68 -11.26
C ARG A 535 -34.08 -22.70 -10.34
N HIS A 536 -34.32 -23.90 -10.85
CA HIS A 536 -34.94 -24.98 -10.09
C HIS A 536 -34.14 -25.34 -8.84
N TRP A 537 -32.81 -25.46 -8.97
CA TRP A 537 -31.93 -25.74 -7.84
C TRP A 537 -31.99 -24.63 -6.79
N VAL A 538 -31.82 -23.37 -7.18
CA VAL A 538 -31.87 -22.23 -6.24
C VAL A 538 -33.23 -22.14 -5.55
N THR A 539 -34.33 -22.29 -6.28
CA THR A 539 -35.68 -22.24 -5.67
C THR A 539 -35.94 -23.41 -4.73
N GLY A 540 -35.41 -24.60 -5.03
CA GLY A 540 -35.56 -25.78 -4.19
C GLY A 540 -34.75 -25.76 -2.90
N LEU A 541 -33.74 -24.87 -2.79
CA LEU A 541 -32.99 -24.65 -1.55
C LEU A 541 -33.75 -23.80 -0.53
N GLU A 542 -34.74 -23.03 -0.97
CA GLU A 542 -35.43 -21.99 -0.17
C GLU A 542 -34.46 -21.12 0.66
N PRO A 543 -33.49 -20.41 0.03
CA PRO A 543 -32.51 -19.62 0.76
C PRO A 543 -33.16 -18.51 1.58
N GLY A 544 -32.61 -18.21 2.77
CA GLY A 544 -33.09 -17.12 3.60
C GLY A 544 -33.03 -15.75 2.89
N PRO A 545 -33.82 -14.76 3.33
CA PRO A 545 -33.93 -13.46 2.66
C PRO A 545 -32.61 -12.68 2.64
N ASP A 546 -31.66 -13.00 3.52
CA ASP A 546 -30.33 -12.37 3.60
C ASP A 546 -29.20 -13.22 3.02
N ALA A 547 -29.53 -14.28 2.25
CA ALA A 547 -28.53 -15.15 1.65
C ALA A 547 -27.65 -14.40 0.63
N HIS A 548 -26.36 -14.75 0.63
CA HIS A 548 -25.38 -14.23 -0.34
C HIS A 548 -24.96 -15.32 -1.32
N TYR A 549 -24.78 -14.93 -2.58
CA TYR A 549 -24.47 -15.83 -3.69
C TYR A 549 -23.04 -15.57 -4.17
N TYR A 550 -22.23 -16.62 -4.26
CA TYR A 550 -20.84 -16.55 -4.69
C TYR A 550 -20.63 -17.47 -5.89
N VAL A 551 -20.19 -16.90 -7.01
CA VAL A 551 -20.09 -17.61 -8.29
C VAL A 551 -18.66 -17.55 -8.83
N CYS A 552 -18.05 -18.70 -9.10
CA CYS A 552 -16.74 -18.76 -9.74
C CYS A 552 -16.65 -19.93 -10.72
N GLY A 553 -16.33 -19.65 -11.98
CA GLY A 553 -16.26 -20.65 -13.03
C GLY A 553 -16.13 -20.03 -14.42
N PRO A 554 -16.38 -20.81 -15.48
CA PRO A 554 -16.43 -20.28 -16.84
C PRO A 554 -17.43 -19.11 -16.97
N GLU A 555 -17.11 -18.17 -17.84
CA GLU A 555 -17.89 -16.95 -18.04
C GLU A 555 -19.37 -17.24 -18.35
N ALA A 556 -19.63 -18.17 -19.28
CA ALA A 556 -21.00 -18.57 -19.63
C ALA A 556 -21.83 -19.05 -18.43
N LEU A 557 -21.22 -19.78 -17.48
CA LEU A 557 -21.91 -20.20 -16.26
C LEU A 557 -22.18 -18.99 -15.35
N THR A 558 -21.17 -18.15 -15.16
CA THR A 558 -21.26 -16.98 -14.30
C THR A 558 -22.37 -16.03 -14.76
N ASP A 559 -22.43 -15.76 -16.07
CA ASP A 559 -23.43 -14.87 -16.66
C ASP A 559 -24.83 -15.48 -16.58
N THR A 560 -24.96 -16.79 -16.81
CA THR A 560 -26.24 -17.51 -16.65
C THR A 560 -26.74 -17.42 -15.21
N VAL A 561 -25.89 -17.67 -14.21
CA VAL A 561 -26.28 -17.59 -12.79
C VAL A 561 -26.70 -16.17 -12.42
N ARG A 562 -25.96 -15.14 -12.84
CA ARG A 562 -26.32 -13.74 -12.57
C ARG A 562 -27.67 -13.38 -13.19
N SER A 563 -27.92 -13.81 -14.42
CA SER A 563 -29.20 -13.59 -15.10
C SER A 563 -30.36 -14.25 -14.35
N VAL A 564 -30.19 -15.52 -13.94
CA VAL A 564 -31.21 -16.25 -13.16
C VAL A 564 -31.50 -15.57 -11.83
N LEU A 565 -30.46 -15.22 -11.05
CA LEU A 565 -30.63 -14.58 -9.75
C LEU A 565 -31.29 -13.19 -9.87
N SER A 566 -30.93 -12.43 -10.91
CA SER A 566 -31.61 -11.17 -11.22
C SER A 566 -33.08 -11.38 -11.54
N GLY A 567 -33.42 -12.42 -12.31
CA GLY A 567 -34.81 -12.78 -12.63
C GLY A 567 -35.62 -13.26 -11.42
N LEU A 568 -34.94 -13.77 -10.38
CA LEU A 568 -35.51 -14.12 -9.08
C LEU A 568 -35.58 -12.93 -8.10
N GLY A 569 -35.18 -11.73 -8.51
CA GLY A 569 -35.23 -10.53 -7.68
C GLY A 569 -34.12 -10.41 -6.63
N VAL A 570 -33.04 -11.18 -6.73
CA VAL A 570 -31.91 -11.09 -5.80
C VAL A 570 -31.17 -9.76 -6.02
N PRO A 571 -30.98 -8.93 -4.98
CA PRO A 571 -30.25 -7.67 -5.11
C PRO A 571 -28.81 -7.86 -5.59
N ALA A 572 -28.34 -7.00 -6.50
CA ALA A 572 -27.00 -7.10 -7.08
C ALA A 572 -25.88 -7.10 -6.02
N GLY A 573 -26.04 -6.38 -4.91
CA GLY A 573 -25.08 -6.36 -3.79
C GLY A 573 -24.94 -7.70 -3.04
N ARG A 574 -25.83 -8.66 -3.27
CA ARG A 574 -25.78 -10.01 -2.70
C ARG A 574 -25.23 -11.06 -3.67
N VAL A 575 -24.94 -10.69 -4.92
CA VAL A 575 -24.37 -11.58 -5.93
C VAL A 575 -22.91 -11.19 -6.21
N HIS A 576 -21.99 -12.07 -5.86
CA HIS A 576 -20.55 -11.87 -5.95
C HIS A 576 -19.98 -12.85 -6.97
N SER A 577 -19.09 -12.40 -7.85
CA SER A 577 -18.43 -13.28 -8.82
C SER A 577 -16.94 -13.02 -8.94
N GLU A 578 -16.19 -14.08 -9.22
CA GLU A 578 -14.75 -14.04 -9.53
C GLU A 578 -14.48 -14.70 -10.88
N ARG A 579 -13.63 -14.06 -11.70
CA ARG A 579 -13.25 -14.52 -13.04
C ARG A 579 -11.77 -14.89 -13.07
N PHE A 580 -11.47 -16.08 -13.56
CA PHE A 580 -10.09 -16.52 -13.79
C PHE A 580 -9.68 -16.21 -15.23
N HIS A 581 -8.89 -15.15 -15.39
CA HIS A 581 -8.42 -14.72 -16.71
C HIS A 581 -7.37 -15.70 -17.25
N ARG A 582 -7.63 -16.26 -18.44
CA ARG A 582 -6.60 -16.96 -19.22
C ARG A 582 -5.91 -15.94 -20.10
N ARG A 583 -4.58 -15.93 -20.10
CA ARG A 583 -3.81 -15.14 -21.08
C ARG A 583 -4.06 -15.74 -22.48
N PRO A 584 -4.50 -14.94 -23.47
CA PRO A 584 -4.58 -15.41 -24.84
C PRO A 584 -3.19 -15.77 -25.38
N ASP A 585 -3.11 -16.77 -26.26
CA ASP A 585 -1.87 -17.10 -26.95
C ASP A 585 -1.53 -15.94 -27.92
N THR A 586 -0.29 -15.44 -27.84
CA THR A 586 0.14 -14.26 -28.62
C THR A 586 0.65 -14.71 -29.98
N VAL A 587 0.16 -14.11 -31.07
CA VAL A 587 0.49 -14.49 -32.46
C VAL A 587 1.54 -13.58 -33.10
N THR A 588 1.84 -12.43 -32.51
CA THR A 588 2.80 -11.47 -33.07
C THR A 588 4.24 -11.96 -32.92
N THR A 589 4.99 -12.04 -34.02
CA THR A 589 6.42 -12.36 -34.03
C THR A 589 7.32 -11.13 -33.97
N GLU A 590 6.77 -9.93 -34.17
CA GLU A 590 7.53 -8.67 -34.18
C GLU A 590 7.21 -7.78 -32.96
N PRO A 591 8.21 -7.05 -32.42
CA PRO A 591 7.99 -6.10 -31.33
C PRO A 591 7.02 -4.98 -31.73
N GLN A 592 6.16 -4.58 -30.79
CA GLN A 592 5.17 -3.52 -31.03
C GLN A 592 5.49 -2.28 -30.19
N GLN A 593 5.18 -1.09 -30.72
CA GLN A 593 5.32 0.15 -29.96
C GLN A 593 4.17 0.28 -28.95
N LEU A 594 4.50 0.62 -27.71
CA LEU A 594 3.55 0.99 -26.67
C LEU A 594 3.75 2.47 -26.33
N THR A 595 2.68 3.25 -26.49
CA THR A 595 2.58 4.62 -25.99
C THR A 595 1.67 4.63 -24.77
N VAL A 596 2.09 5.27 -23.69
CA VAL A 596 1.27 5.42 -22.48
C VAL A 596 0.98 6.90 -22.28
N THR A 597 -0.30 7.23 -22.13
CA THR A 597 -0.80 8.55 -21.74
C THR A 597 -1.43 8.49 -20.35
N GLU A 598 -1.43 9.61 -19.64
CA GLU A 598 -2.18 9.81 -18.40
C GLU A 598 -3.13 11.00 -18.61
N ASN A 599 -4.44 10.72 -18.57
CA ASN A 599 -5.50 11.67 -18.92
C ASN A 599 -5.22 12.39 -20.26
N GLY A 600 -4.87 11.62 -21.29
CA GLY A 600 -4.57 12.11 -22.64
C GLY A 600 -3.20 12.79 -22.82
N ARG A 601 -2.37 12.93 -21.77
CA ARG A 601 -1.03 13.52 -21.86
C ARG A 601 0.03 12.42 -21.95
N LEU A 602 0.98 12.54 -22.88
CA LEU A 602 2.07 11.57 -23.06
C LEU A 602 2.87 11.36 -21.75
N ALA A 603 2.85 10.14 -21.23
CA ALA A 603 3.68 9.71 -20.10
C ALA A 603 4.99 9.07 -20.57
N GLY A 604 4.97 8.38 -21.71
CA GLY A 604 6.18 7.87 -22.36
C GLY A 604 5.87 6.79 -23.40
N THR A 605 6.93 6.30 -24.05
CA THR A 605 6.85 5.24 -25.05
C THR A 605 7.87 4.15 -24.76
N THR A 606 7.56 2.92 -25.15
CA THR A 606 8.47 1.77 -25.06
C THR A 606 8.16 0.78 -26.19
N VAL A 607 8.98 -0.27 -26.29
CA VAL A 607 8.77 -1.40 -27.19
C VAL A 607 8.38 -2.62 -26.37
N VAL A 608 7.32 -3.29 -26.78
CA VAL A 608 6.84 -4.54 -26.19
C VAL A 608 7.37 -5.69 -27.04
N ALA A 609 8.19 -6.55 -26.42
CA ALA A 609 8.71 -7.73 -27.12
C ALA A 609 7.58 -8.74 -27.43
N PRO A 610 7.72 -9.57 -28.48
CA PRO A 610 6.79 -10.67 -28.76
C PRO A 610 6.49 -11.51 -27.51
N GLY A 611 5.20 -11.61 -27.16
CA GLY A 611 4.75 -12.38 -25.98
C GLY A 611 5.02 -11.72 -24.62
N GLN A 612 5.48 -10.47 -24.57
CA GLN A 612 5.55 -9.65 -23.34
C GLN A 612 4.21 -8.93 -23.10
N THR A 613 3.79 -8.78 -21.84
CA THR A 613 2.57 -8.02 -21.52
C THR A 613 2.81 -6.52 -21.61
N LEU A 614 1.74 -5.75 -21.83
CA LEU A 614 1.79 -4.29 -21.80
C LEU A 614 2.30 -3.77 -20.45
N LEU A 615 1.88 -4.39 -19.35
CA LEU A 615 2.34 -4.04 -18.01
C LEU A 615 3.84 -4.30 -17.85
N ASP A 616 4.34 -5.48 -18.22
CA ASP A 616 5.75 -5.82 -18.03
C ASP A 616 6.66 -4.89 -18.84
N ALA A 617 6.29 -4.58 -20.08
CA ALA A 617 7.04 -3.66 -20.93
C ALA A 617 7.00 -2.22 -20.39
N GLY A 618 5.83 -1.76 -19.96
CA GLY A 618 5.68 -0.44 -19.36
C GLY A 618 6.48 -0.29 -18.06
N LEU A 619 6.40 -1.26 -17.15
CA LEU A 619 7.16 -1.24 -15.90
C LEU A 619 8.67 -1.33 -16.13
N ALA A 620 9.13 -2.16 -17.08
CA ALA A 620 10.55 -2.27 -17.42
C ALA A 620 11.11 -0.93 -17.96
N ALA A 621 10.28 -0.16 -18.67
CA ALA A 621 10.61 1.17 -19.16
C ALA A 621 10.35 2.30 -18.14
N GLY A 622 9.88 1.98 -16.93
CA GLY A 622 9.58 2.97 -15.90
C GLY A 622 8.31 3.80 -16.16
N LEU A 623 7.42 3.34 -17.06
CA LEU A 623 6.13 3.98 -17.34
C LEU A 623 5.17 3.78 -16.17
N PRO A 624 4.24 4.73 -15.92
CA PRO A 624 3.39 4.77 -14.72
C PRO A 624 2.22 3.79 -14.77
N MET A 625 2.47 2.54 -15.13
CA MET A 625 1.44 1.52 -15.28
C MET A 625 0.78 1.21 -13.93
N PRO A 626 -0.55 1.22 -13.82
CA PRO A 626 -1.23 0.80 -12.60
C PRO A 626 -1.14 -0.73 -12.47
N TYR A 627 -0.89 -1.26 -11.27
CA TYR A 627 -0.87 -2.71 -11.02
C TYR A 627 -0.96 -3.07 -9.54
N SER A 628 -1.38 -4.30 -9.27
CA SER A 628 -1.24 -4.93 -7.95
C SER A 628 -0.87 -6.41 -8.08
N CYS A 629 -1.80 -7.26 -8.53
CA CYS A 629 -1.58 -8.72 -8.58
C CYS A 629 -0.66 -9.21 -9.70
N THR A 630 -0.48 -8.39 -10.76
CA THR A 630 0.25 -8.71 -12.01
C THR A 630 -0.21 -10.01 -12.70
N ALA A 631 -1.46 -10.42 -12.49
CA ALA A 631 -1.97 -11.72 -12.92
C ALA A 631 -3.47 -11.69 -13.30
N GLY A 632 -4.02 -10.50 -13.57
CA GLY A 632 -5.41 -10.32 -14.02
C GLY A 632 -6.51 -10.52 -12.97
N GLY A 633 -6.20 -10.93 -11.74
CA GLY A 633 -7.22 -11.21 -10.72
C GLY A 633 -7.77 -9.99 -9.96
N CYS A 634 -7.04 -8.86 -9.90
CA CYS A 634 -7.42 -7.73 -9.05
C CYS A 634 -7.98 -6.50 -9.77
N GLY A 635 -7.94 -6.45 -11.10
CA GLY A 635 -8.37 -5.26 -11.86
C GLY A 635 -7.50 -4.00 -11.71
N SER A 636 -6.54 -3.96 -10.78
CA SER A 636 -5.69 -2.76 -10.58
C SER A 636 -4.78 -2.41 -11.76
N CYS A 637 -4.74 -3.24 -12.80
CA CYS A 637 -3.98 -2.98 -14.04
C CYS A 637 -4.87 -2.53 -15.20
N THR A 638 -6.15 -2.22 -14.93
CA THR A 638 -7.10 -1.74 -15.94
C THR A 638 -6.71 -0.35 -16.43
N VAL A 639 -6.60 -0.22 -17.76
CA VAL A 639 -6.31 1.04 -18.48
C VAL A 639 -7.17 1.11 -19.73
N HIS A 640 -7.39 2.29 -20.31
CA HIS A 640 -8.15 2.42 -21.55
C HIS A 640 -7.23 2.20 -22.76
N LEU A 641 -7.69 1.44 -23.75
CA LEU A 641 -7.03 1.35 -25.05
C LEU A 641 -7.59 2.46 -25.95
N THR A 642 -6.75 3.40 -26.38
CA THR A 642 -7.18 4.53 -27.23
C THR A 642 -6.78 4.37 -28.68
N VAL A 643 -5.70 3.63 -28.96
CA VAL A 643 -5.22 3.33 -30.32
C VAL A 643 -4.67 1.91 -30.36
N GLY A 644 -4.88 1.23 -31.48
CA GLY A 644 -4.32 -0.08 -31.77
C GLY A 644 -5.14 -1.24 -31.21
N ASP A 645 -4.60 -2.44 -31.36
CA ASP A 645 -5.27 -3.69 -31.03
C ASP A 645 -4.44 -4.49 -30.03
N VAL A 646 -5.12 -5.17 -29.12
CA VAL A 646 -4.51 -6.06 -28.13
C VAL A 646 -5.22 -7.41 -28.13
N THR A 647 -4.60 -8.40 -27.49
CA THR A 647 -5.15 -9.76 -27.41
C THR A 647 -6.50 -9.88 -26.72
N GLN A 648 -6.85 -8.95 -25.82
CA GLN A 648 -8.14 -8.91 -25.14
C GLN A 648 -8.48 -7.48 -24.68
N THR A 649 -9.70 -7.05 -24.98
CA THR A 649 -10.30 -5.76 -24.61
C THR A 649 -11.70 -6.01 -24.06
N GLU A 650 -12.06 -5.30 -23.00
CA GLU A 650 -13.41 -5.29 -22.43
C GLU A 650 -14.36 -4.46 -23.32
N PRO A 651 -15.68 -4.70 -23.26
CA PRO A 651 -16.65 -3.98 -24.11
C PRO A 651 -16.64 -2.46 -23.94
N ASP A 652 -16.18 -1.96 -22.80
CA ASP A 652 -16.06 -0.53 -22.48
C ASP A 652 -14.75 0.11 -23.00
N GLY A 653 -13.94 -0.65 -23.74
CA GLY A 653 -12.67 -0.19 -24.29
C GLY A 653 -11.50 -0.24 -23.30
N THR A 654 -11.69 -0.84 -22.13
CA THR A 654 -10.61 -1.05 -21.16
C THR A 654 -9.86 -2.36 -21.38
N VAL A 655 -8.63 -2.43 -20.89
CA VAL A 655 -7.74 -3.60 -21.00
C VAL A 655 -7.04 -3.84 -19.68
N LEU A 656 -6.87 -5.11 -19.30
CA LEU A 656 -5.99 -5.50 -18.21
C LEU A 656 -4.55 -5.55 -18.72
N ALA A 657 -3.77 -4.48 -18.50
CA ALA A 657 -2.40 -4.38 -19.01
C ALA A 657 -1.49 -5.56 -18.61
N CYS A 658 -1.79 -6.20 -17.49
CA CYS A 658 -1.07 -7.36 -16.96
C CYS A 658 -1.42 -8.69 -17.65
N MET A 659 -2.43 -8.72 -18.51
CA MET A 659 -2.88 -9.89 -19.25
C MET A 659 -2.82 -9.68 -20.77
N SER A 660 -2.96 -8.43 -21.23
CA SER A 660 -2.99 -8.10 -22.65
C SER A 660 -1.59 -7.95 -23.26
N CYS A 661 -1.44 -8.44 -24.49
CA CYS A 661 -0.29 -8.18 -25.36
C CYS A 661 -0.75 -7.34 -26.56
N PRO A 662 0.11 -6.48 -27.13
CA PRO A 662 -0.22 -5.75 -28.34
C PRO A 662 -0.24 -6.66 -29.57
N LEU A 663 -1.21 -6.44 -30.44
CA LEU A 663 -1.32 -7.02 -31.79
C LEU A 663 -0.84 -6.04 -32.88
N SER A 664 -0.87 -4.74 -32.56
CA SER A 664 -0.35 -3.63 -33.37
C SER A 664 0.33 -2.60 -32.46
N ALA A 665 0.80 -1.47 -33.00
CA ALA A 665 1.24 -0.36 -32.17
C ALA A 665 0.06 0.20 -31.36
N VAL A 666 0.21 0.32 -30.05
CA VAL A 666 -0.89 0.66 -29.13
C VAL A 666 -0.64 1.93 -28.34
N THR A 667 -1.73 2.64 -28.06
CA THR A 667 -1.75 3.72 -27.06
C THR A 667 -2.69 3.35 -25.93
N LEU A 668 -2.17 3.37 -24.70
CA LEU A 668 -2.93 3.16 -23.47
C LEU A 668 -3.10 4.47 -22.73
N ASP A 669 -4.31 4.77 -22.29
CA ASP A 669 -4.62 5.94 -21.48
C ASP A 669 -4.98 5.52 -20.06
N ILE A 670 -4.18 5.99 -19.11
CA ILE A 670 -4.44 5.84 -17.67
C ILE A 670 -5.37 6.97 -17.28
N ARG A 671 -6.65 6.64 -17.15
CA ARG A 671 -7.70 7.52 -16.64
C ARG A 671 -7.86 7.25 -15.15
N ARG A 672 -7.70 8.29 -14.33
CA ARG A 672 -7.86 8.19 -12.88
C ARG A 672 -9.29 8.51 -12.48
#